data_AF-A0A3D9ZTT7-F1
#
_entry.id   AF-A0A3D9ZTT7-F1
#
_cell.length_a   1.000
_cell.length_b   1.000
_cell.length_c   1.000
_cell.angle_alpha   90.00
_cell.angle_beta   90.00
_cell.angle_gamma   90.00
#
_symmetry.space_group_name_H-M   'P 1'
#
loop_
_entity.id
_entity.type
_entity.pdbx_description
1 polymer ?
#
loop_
_entity_poly.entity_id
_entity_poly.type
_entity_poly.pdbx_seq_one_letter_code
_entity_poly.pdbx_strand_id
1 'polypeptide(L)'
;MSTTTHPTELRLALVFNGGVSLAVWMAGVTHELDRLRRKEGPWRDLCADANATVMVDIIAGTSAGGLNGALLASSVAAGKPLPDGLRSLWLDDAALTTGKLLNETDDNPLSLLDGRYFTETVSDAIAPIAGADPRPAAPVTLFVTATATGGEQPRGTDSLGQRFDYEDHRRLYRFVADAARQVHHRESGPRAECRNDFRETRALVTAARASAGFPGAFAPEYEKPLLDAGVRVQPAPHDADHPTFLIDGGVLDNAPFGPVVEEMAHRPVTGPYRRILAYVVPSSGQRAAGGGVPATDVARLSPPLHAVISGSLSLPREVDFRSDVDELDERLSVAAESPAARLFERLRGDDGGRLRATAAELVPEYRRARAVDGVWRVRRVLRRQPLATDLGGQSRIDVGRLLESDNLWVPPAGTGLRNALDGPLWTWGISAAQQVVTAMLREVRDQLNGVPDAPHFANPTNVAVGLSTALNRILAIEEAVSGAIVERAHAARLSAAAPDEDLAALLNEIFIDLRVREHLLVIVRTAAESYGDAAAVVERALAAEVLARAFAAPSVRVHTPPFDFVRIGPDVDSPLRELGQYAGAGDRKLFGTKVGHFGAFAAEGARQHDWLWGRLDAAAHLTRLVLGDRPDVARQVESVQRAILADEADRFYQGLGGAALLTRLAAAHQRVAGDDRELVRSFLRSDLGRTTAVQLATVVTKLLTHGRLDACDPAAPSPRMRSGAQRTLEAMVAVAEPEGLTLGNRTARWLTGPLRGAFWRGLSKDPTTLARRLRTRLIMMLVFAAFLVVAVGCLGVAVVALFASSGEVAHWTVFGVALAVIAAILAVAARKSTFRGPVPRTEPEPTPAAAGP
;
A
#
# COMPACT_ATOMS: atom_id res chain seq x y z
N MET A 1 -16.96 -41.06 20.29
CA MET A 1 -17.58 -40.67 19.01
C MET A 1 -16.56 -39.85 18.26
N SER A 2 -16.05 -40.37 17.14
CA SER A 2 -15.08 -39.66 16.31
C SER A 2 -15.80 -38.51 15.62
N THR A 3 -15.65 -37.28 16.11
CA THR A 3 -16.04 -36.09 15.36
C THR A 3 -15.13 -36.06 14.14
N THR A 4 -15.66 -36.49 12.99
CA THR A 4 -15.01 -36.30 11.69
C THR A 4 -14.92 -34.80 11.43
N THR A 5 -13.86 -34.16 11.92
CA THR A 5 -13.54 -32.77 11.60
C THR A 5 -13.19 -32.73 10.12
N HIS A 6 -14.16 -32.34 9.29
CA HIS A 6 -13.91 -32.11 7.87
C HIS A 6 -12.69 -31.19 7.70
N PRO A 7 -11.84 -31.43 6.69
CA PRO A 7 -10.70 -30.57 6.45
C PRO A 7 -11.20 -29.13 6.26
N THR A 8 -10.77 -28.23 7.14
CA THR A 8 -11.21 -26.83 7.10
C THR A 8 -10.31 -26.06 6.15
N GLU A 9 -10.89 -25.45 5.13
CA GLU A 9 -10.16 -24.55 4.25
C GLU A 9 -10.07 -23.16 4.89
N LEU A 10 -8.86 -22.72 5.20
CA LEU A 10 -8.58 -21.41 5.75
C LEU A 10 -8.30 -20.44 4.60
N ARG A 11 -9.22 -19.52 4.33
CA ARG A 11 -9.10 -18.56 3.22
C ARG A 11 -8.67 -17.19 3.70
N LEU A 12 -7.49 -16.78 3.30
CA LEU A 12 -6.86 -15.54 3.69
C LEU A 12 -7.07 -14.47 2.61
N ALA A 13 -7.69 -13.37 3.01
CA ALA A 13 -7.64 -12.10 2.32
C ALA A 13 -6.63 -11.20 3.02
N LEU A 14 -5.61 -10.74 2.31
CA LEU A 14 -4.48 -10.02 2.88
C LEU A 14 -4.56 -8.53 2.51
N VAL A 15 -4.29 -7.65 3.47
CA VAL A 15 -4.07 -6.22 3.23
C VAL A 15 -2.70 -5.86 3.79
N PHE A 16 -1.76 -5.51 2.92
CA PHE A 16 -0.42 -5.08 3.28
C PHE A 16 -0.34 -3.55 3.35
N ASN A 17 0.00 -3.04 4.52
CA ASN A 17 0.26 -1.62 4.72
C ASN A 17 1.53 -1.17 3.98
N GLY A 18 1.61 0.11 3.62
CA GLY A 18 2.85 0.76 3.21
C GLY A 18 3.85 0.95 4.35
N GLY A 19 5.12 1.10 3.99
CA GLY A 19 6.18 1.31 4.96
C GLY A 19 7.56 1.07 4.35
N VAL A 20 8.20 2.17 3.93
CA VAL A 20 9.51 2.26 3.26
C VAL A 20 10.45 1.09 3.55
N SER A 21 11.24 1.12 4.63
CA SER A 21 12.17 0.02 4.95
C SER A 21 11.53 -1.11 5.75
N LEU A 22 10.29 -0.92 6.24
CA LEU A 22 9.46 -1.96 6.85
C LEU A 22 9.01 -3.02 5.84
N ALA A 23 9.21 -2.76 4.54
CA ALA A 23 9.17 -3.72 3.46
C ALA A 23 9.90 -5.03 3.77
N VAL A 24 11.03 -4.94 4.47
CA VAL A 24 11.88 -6.09 4.79
C VAL A 24 11.21 -7.00 5.82
N TRP A 25 10.57 -6.43 6.84
CA TRP A 25 9.76 -7.20 7.79
C TRP A 25 8.55 -7.83 7.09
N MET A 26 7.83 -7.06 6.25
CA MET A 26 6.70 -7.56 5.48
C MET A 26 7.11 -8.69 4.53
N ALA A 27 8.30 -8.62 3.94
CA ALA A 27 8.82 -9.69 3.09
C ALA A 27 9.07 -10.99 3.86
N GLY A 28 9.55 -10.89 5.11
CA GLY A 28 9.64 -12.05 6.02
C GLY A 28 8.27 -12.65 6.32
N VAL A 29 7.23 -11.83 6.51
CA VAL A 29 5.84 -12.28 6.69
C VAL A 29 5.33 -12.97 5.41
N THR A 30 5.51 -12.34 4.25
CA THR A 30 5.14 -12.85 2.93
C THR A 30 5.80 -14.20 2.64
N HIS A 31 7.06 -14.37 3.04
CA HIS A 31 7.77 -15.62 2.89
C HIS A 31 7.12 -16.77 3.68
N GLU A 32 6.73 -16.53 4.94
CA GLU A 32 6.06 -17.58 5.74
C GLU A 32 4.60 -17.82 5.30
N LEU A 33 3.89 -16.79 4.83
CA LEU A 33 2.57 -16.98 4.20
C LEU A 33 2.65 -17.90 2.96
N ASP A 34 3.66 -17.71 2.12
CA ASP A 34 3.88 -18.55 0.94
C ASP A 34 4.23 -20.00 1.32
N ARG A 35 5.10 -20.19 2.33
CA ARG A 35 5.43 -21.54 2.83
C ARG A 35 4.24 -22.22 3.50
N LEU A 36 3.41 -21.48 4.23
CA LEU A 36 2.19 -21.99 4.86
C LEU A 36 1.21 -22.52 3.81
N ARG A 37 0.85 -21.71 2.80
CA ARG A 37 -0.10 -22.14 1.75
C ARG A 37 0.41 -23.36 0.97
N ARG A 38 1.74 -23.51 0.82
CA ARG A 38 2.38 -24.64 0.13
C ARG A 38 2.68 -25.83 1.05
N LYS A 39 2.39 -25.73 2.35
CA LYS A 39 2.66 -26.76 3.37
C LYS A 39 4.13 -27.18 3.41
N GLU A 40 5.02 -26.19 3.48
CA GLU A 40 6.48 -26.38 3.47
C GLU A 40 7.16 -26.15 4.81
N GLY A 41 8.24 -26.89 5.06
CA GLY A 41 8.99 -26.81 6.32
C GLY A 41 8.09 -27.09 7.53
N PRO A 42 8.15 -26.28 8.60
CA PRO A 42 7.39 -26.54 9.82
C PRO A 42 5.86 -26.45 9.63
N TRP A 43 5.41 -25.85 8.53
CA TRP A 43 3.98 -25.70 8.22
C TRP A 43 3.32 -27.00 7.74
N ARG A 44 4.12 -27.96 7.23
CA ARG A 44 3.59 -29.22 6.72
C ARG A 44 2.87 -30.01 7.81
N ASP A 45 3.60 -30.26 8.89
CA ASP A 45 3.13 -31.09 10.00
C ASP A 45 2.02 -30.35 10.75
N LEU A 46 2.16 -29.03 10.93
CA LEU A 46 1.11 -28.19 11.53
C LEU A 46 -0.22 -28.27 10.78
N CYS A 47 -0.20 -28.12 9.46
CA CYS A 47 -1.40 -28.21 8.63
C CYS A 47 -2.00 -29.63 8.60
N ALA A 48 -1.15 -30.66 8.63
CA ALA A 48 -1.60 -32.05 8.71
C ALA A 48 -2.29 -32.33 10.06
N ASP A 49 -1.68 -31.91 11.17
CA ASP A 49 -2.21 -32.06 12.53
C ASP A 49 -3.51 -31.27 12.75
N ALA A 50 -3.66 -30.13 12.06
CA ALA A 50 -4.88 -29.33 12.09
C ALA A 50 -5.95 -29.77 11.08
N ASN A 51 -5.63 -30.73 10.21
CA ASN A 51 -6.43 -31.06 9.02
C ASN A 51 -6.85 -29.80 8.23
N ALA A 52 -5.91 -28.86 8.07
CA ALA A 52 -6.17 -27.54 7.49
C ALA A 52 -5.50 -27.40 6.11
N THR A 53 -6.18 -26.69 5.21
CA THR A 53 -5.58 -26.22 3.95
C THR A 53 -5.70 -24.71 3.90
N VAL A 54 -4.58 -24.03 3.67
CA VAL A 54 -4.54 -22.56 3.66
C VAL A 54 -4.50 -22.07 2.21
N MET A 55 -5.44 -21.22 1.86
CA MET A 55 -5.52 -20.55 0.57
C MET A 55 -5.37 -19.05 0.78
N VAL A 56 -4.58 -18.39 -0.07
CA VAL A 56 -4.53 -16.93 -0.16
C VAL A 56 -5.18 -16.56 -1.48
N ASP A 57 -6.38 -15.96 -1.44
CA ASP A 57 -7.16 -15.70 -2.66
C ASP A 57 -7.41 -14.21 -2.93
N ILE A 58 -7.18 -13.33 -1.96
CA ILE A 58 -7.28 -11.87 -2.17
C ILE A 58 -6.09 -11.22 -1.50
N ILE A 59 -5.43 -10.31 -2.21
CA ILE A 59 -4.29 -9.56 -1.71
C ILE A 59 -4.50 -8.11 -2.10
N ALA A 60 -4.30 -7.18 -1.18
CA ALA A 60 -4.15 -5.79 -1.48
C ALA A 60 -2.88 -5.25 -0.85
N GLY A 61 -2.25 -4.28 -1.50
CA GLY A 61 -1.06 -3.66 -0.95
C GLY A 61 -0.86 -2.23 -1.40
N THR A 62 -0.34 -1.42 -0.48
CA THR A 62 0.10 -0.05 -0.73
C THR A 62 1.62 0.05 -0.55
N SER A 63 2.29 0.87 -1.35
CA SER A 63 3.74 1.13 -1.22
C SER A 63 4.56 -0.16 -1.28
N ALA A 64 5.48 -0.35 -0.33
CA ALA A 64 6.23 -1.59 -0.19
C ALA A 64 5.35 -2.82 0.10
N GLY A 65 4.15 -2.64 0.66
CA GLY A 65 3.14 -3.67 0.78
C GLY A 65 2.60 -4.10 -0.58
N GLY A 66 2.43 -3.16 -1.52
CA GLY A 66 2.06 -3.42 -2.91
C GLY A 66 3.07 -4.30 -3.65
N LEU A 67 4.37 -4.07 -3.43
CA LEU A 67 5.43 -4.90 -4.02
C LEU A 67 5.41 -6.34 -3.45
N ASN A 68 5.37 -6.49 -2.13
CA ASN A 68 5.28 -7.81 -1.48
C ASN A 68 4.00 -8.55 -1.89
N GLY A 69 2.88 -7.82 -1.99
CA GLY A 69 1.61 -8.34 -2.47
C GLY A 69 1.68 -8.80 -3.92
N ALA A 70 2.34 -8.04 -4.81
CA ALA A 70 2.52 -8.41 -6.21
C ALA A 70 3.34 -9.70 -6.37
N LEU A 71 4.43 -9.86 -5.60
CA LEU A 71 5.25 -11.07 -5.60
C LEU A 71 4.45 -12.29 -5.11
N LEU A 72 3.75 -12.16 -3.99
CA LEU A 72 2.93 -13.23 -3.43
C LEU A 72 1.79 -13.62 -4.38
N ALA A 73 1.07 -12.64 -4.93
CA ALA A 73 -0.03 -12.88 -5.85
C ALA A 73 0.45 -13.58 -7.14
N SER A 74 1.59 -13.17 -7.69
CA SER A 74 2.19 -13.84 -8.86
C SER A 74 2.55 -15.29 -8.55
N SER A 75 3.18 -15.53 -7.40
CA SER A 75 3.54 -16.87 -6.91
C SER A 75 2.30 -17.76 -6.67
N VAL A 76 1.21 -17.19 -6.16
CA VAL A 76 -0.09 -17.89 -6.03
C VAL A 76 -0.67 -18.22 -7.40
N ALA A 77 -0.80 -17.24 -8.28
CA ALA A 77 -1.35 -17.40 -9.63
C ALA A 77 -0.59 -18.46 -10.44
N ALA A 78 0.75 -18.48 -10.33
CA ALA A 78 1.60 -19.45 -11.01
C ALA A 78 1.72 -20.80 -10.28
N GLY A 79 1.28 -20.90 -9.02
CA GLY A 79 1.43 -22.10 -8.20
C GLY A 79 2.89 -22.46 -7.87
N LYS A 80 3.80 -21.49 -7.98
CA LYS A 80 5.25 -21.65 -7.78
C LYS A 80 5.69 -21.11 -6.41
N PRO A 81 6.83 -21.56 -5.86
CA PRO A 81 7.46 -20.88 -4.72
C PRO A 81 7.71 -19.40 -5.01
N LEU A 82 7.73 -18.57 -3.97
CA LEU A 82 8.44 -17.30 -4.08
C LEU A 82 9.91 -17.54 -4.46
N PRO A 83 10.57 -16.61 -5.18
CA PRO A 83 11.94 -16.81 -5.64
C PRO A 83 12.88 -17.09 -4.47
N ASP A 84 13.78 -18.06 -4.61
CA ASP A 84 14.79 -18.41 -3.59
C ASP A 84 15.67 -17.21 -3.21
N GLY A 85 15.85 -16.28 -4.15
CA GLY A 85 16.56 -15.01 -3.98
C GLY A 85 15.76 -13.87 -3.34
N LEU A 86 14.53 -14.09 -2.87
CA LEU A 86 13.73 -13.02 -2.25
C LEU A 86 14.45 -12.38 -1.05
N ARG A 87 15.11 -13.21 -0.23
CA ARG A 87 15.92 -12.73 0.89
C ARG A 87 17.09 -11.87 0.40
N SER A 88 17.87 -12.36 -0.56
CA SER A 88 19.01 -11.60 -1.12
C SER A 88 18.55 -10.32 -1.82
N LEU A 89 17.39 -10.32 -2.48
CA LEU A 89 16.82 -9.12 -3.08
C LEU A 89 16.60 -8.02 -2.03
N TRP A 90 16.02 -8.36 -0.88
CA TRP A 90 15.83 -7.39 0.19
C TRP A 90 17.13 -7.04 0.93
N LEU A 91 18.07 -7.97 1.06
CA LEU A 91 19.32 -7.73 1.77
C LEU A 91 20.36 -6.97 0.94
N ASP A 92 20.47 -7.26 -0.35
CA ASP A 92 21.57 -6.83 -1.22
C ASP A 92 21.09 -5.81 -2.25
N ASP A 93 19.97 -6.08 -2.92
CA ASP A 93 19.48 -5.22 -4.02
C ASP A 93 18.74 -3.98 -3.51
N ALA A 94 18.08 -4.08 -2.36
CA ALA A 94 17.45 -2.93 -1.69
C ALA A 94 18.43 -2.05 -0.88
N ALA A 95 19.75 -2.19 -1.09
CA ALA A 95 20.75 -1.39 -0.41
C ALA A 95 20.85 0.04 -0.98
N LEU A 96 20.97 1.04 -0.09
CA LEU A 96 21.25 2.44 -0.44
C LEU A 96 22.74 2.65 -0.74
N THR A 97 23.23 2.03 -1.83
CA THR A 97 24.63 2.07 -2.27
C THR A 97 24.74 2.28 -3.79
N THR A 98 25.92 2.71 -4.27
CA THR A 98 26.20 2.83 -5.72
C THR A 98 25.91 1.53 -6.48
N GLY A 99 25.32 1.66 -7.67
CA GLY A 99 24.98 0.54 -8.54
C GLY A 99 23.76 -0.27 -8.08
N LYS A 100 23.10 0.19 -7.01
CA LYS A 100 21.84 -0.33 -6.47
C LYS A 100 20.81 0.80 -6.49
N LEU A 101 20.13 1.05 -5.36
CA LEU A 101 19.06 2.05 -5.31
C LEU A 101 19.51 3.51 -5.44
N LEU A 102 20.78 3.88 -5.25
CA LEU A 102 21.21 5.29 -5.39
C LEU A 102 21.45 5.68 -6.86
N ASN A 103 20.80 6.73 -7.33
CA ASN A 103 20.96 7.22 -8.71
C ASN A 103 22.24 8.07 -8.86
N GLU A 104 23.38 7.39 -8.91
CA GLU A 104 24.68 8.04 -9.12
C GLU A 104 25.12 8.06 -10.59
N THR A 105 24.60 7.14 -11.40
CA THR A 105 25.03 6.93 -12.78
C THR A 105 24.46 7.95 -13.75
N ASP A 106 23.32 8.57 -13.44
CA ASP A 106 22.75 9.60 -14.32
C ASP A 106 23.52 10.92 -14.20
N ASP A 107 23.78 11.55 -15.35
CA ASP A 107 24.37 12.88 -15.42
C ASP A 107 23.36 13.97 -15.03
N ASN A 108 22.07 13.73 -15.27
CA ASN A 108 20.96 14.63 -14.91
C ASN A 108 19.87 13.83 -14.18
N PRO A 109 20.08 13.46 -12.90
CA PRO A 109 19.11 12.66 -12.16
C PRO A 109 17.80 13.43 -11.95
N LEU A 110 16.67 12.75 -12.09
CA LEU A 110 15.33 13.28 -11.78
C LEU A 110 14.92 13.02 -10.32
N SER A 111 15.58 12.08 -9.66
CA SER A 111 15.29 11.63 -8.30
C SER A 111 16.56 11.18 -7.58
N LEU A 112 16.48 11.03 -6.25
CA LEU A 112 17.61 10.56 -5.45
C LEU A 112 17.94 9.08 -5.71
N LEU A 113 16.90 8.26 -5.86
CA LEU A 113 16.99 6.83 -6.05
C LEU A 113 16.79 6.47 -7.53
N ASP A 114 17.43 5.39 -7.97
CA ASP A 114 17.37 4.90 -9.33
C ASP A 114 16.10 4.07 -9.54
N GLY A 115 15.11 4.73 -10.15
CA GLY A 115 13.84 4.10 -10.50
C GLY A 115 13.97 3.02 -11.57
N ARG A 116 14.97 3.10 -12.48
CA ARG A 116 15.18 2.08 -13.52
C ARG A 116 15.75 0.82 -12.91
N TYR A 117 16.78 0.94 -12.08
CA TYR A 117 17.33 -0.18 -11.33
C TYR A 117 16.24 -0.86 -10.49
N PHE A 118 15.38 -0.08 -9.84
CA PHE A 118 14.25 -0.64 -9.07
C PHE A 118 13.28 -1.40 -9.98
N THR A 119 12.87 -0.83 -11.11
CA THR A 119 11.99 -1.49 -12.10
C THR A 119 12.59 -2.80 -12.63
N GLU A 120 13.88 -2.80 -12.98
CA GLU A 120 14.61 -3.98 -13.44
C GLU A 120 14.65 -5.06 -12.34
N THR A 121 14.98 -4.68 -11.10
CA THR A 121 15.02 -5.59 -9.95
C THR A 121 13.64 -6.23 -9.68
N VAL A 122 12.56 -5.44 -9.75
CA VAL A 122 11.19 -5.95 -9.59
C VAL A 122 10.82 -6.88 -10.73
N SER A 123 11.19 -6.52 -11.97
CA SER A 123 10.99 -7.36 -13.14
C SER A 123 11.71 -8.71 -13.01
N ASP A 124 12.96 -8.71 -12.59
CA ASP A 124 13.76 -9.93 -12.39
C ASP A 124 13.20 -10.81 -11.27
N ALA A 125 12.63 -10.21 -10.22
CA ALA A 125 11.97 -10.94 -9.14
C ALA A 125 10.64 -11.56 -9.56
N ILE A 126 9.88 -10.86 -10.41
CA ILE A 126 8.57 -11.30 -10.90
C ILE A 126 8.72 -12.31 -12.04
N ALA A 127 9.69 -12.15 -12.94
CA ALA A 127 9.82 -12.98 -14.15
C ALA A 127 9.79 -14.50 -13.91
N PRO A 128 10.45 -15.09 -12.88
CA PRO A 128 10.39 -16.53 -12.61
C PRO A 128 9.01 -17.03 -12.19
N ILE A 129 8.23 -16.16 -11.55
CA ILE A 129 6.92 -16.44 -10.95
C ILE A 129 5.75 -15.79 -11.70
N ALA A 130 6.01 -15.03 -12.75
CA ALA A 130 4.99 -14.51 -13.64
C ALA A 130 4.32 -15.67 -14.37
N GLY A 131 2.99 -15.65 -14.43
CA GLY A 131 2.24 -16.68 -15.12
C GLY A 131 2.52 -16.58 -16.61
N ALA A 132 3.24 -17.52 -17.22
CA ALA A 132 3.27 -17.67 -18.67
C ALA A 132 1.98 -18.38 -19.17
N ASP A 133 1.44 -19.25 -18.33
CA ASP A 133 0.26 -20.07 -18.64
C ASP A 133 -1.03 -19.21 -18.67
N PRO A 134 -1.84 -19.30 -19.73
CA PRO A 134 -3.20 -18.75 -19.74
C PRO A 134 -4.05 -19.19 -18.55
N ARG A 135 -3.85 -20.42 -18.05
CA ARG A 135 -4.61 -20.97 -16.93
C ARG A 135 -3.84 -20.83 -15.61
N PRO A 136 -4.37 -20.08 -14.62
CA PRO A 136 -3.70 -19.94 -13.34
C PRO A 136 -3.82 -21.24 -12.53
N ALA A 137 -2.81 -21.52 -11.71
CA ALA A 137 -2.77 -22.69 -10.84
C ALA A 137 -3.72 -22.55 -9.64
N ALA A 138 -3.89 -21.34 -9.12
CA ALA A 138 -4.80 -21.01 -8.04
C ALA A 138 -5.46 -19.64 -8.27
N PRO A 139 -6.72 -19.46 -7.80
CA PRO A 139 -7.39 -18.18 -7.93
C PRO A 139 -6.80 -17.13 -6.98
N VAL A 140 -6.52 -15.93 -7.49
CA VAL A 140 -6.07 -14.79 -6.69
C VAL A 140 -6.45 -13.47 -7.35
N THR A 141 -6.88 -12.48 -6.56
CA THR A 141 -7.01 -11.09 -7.00
C THR A 141 -6.04 -10.24 -6.22
N LEU A 142 -5.26 -9.42 -6.94
CA LEU A 142 -4.35 -8.42 -6.39
C LEU A 142 -4.92 -7.02 -6.62
N PHE A 143 -4.98 -6.22 -5.56
CA PHE A 143 -5.21 -4.79 -5.62
C PHE A 143 -3.92 -4.02 -5.28
N VAL A 144 -3.57 -3.02 -6.10
CA VAL A 144 -2.41 -2.15 -5.87
C VAL A 144 -2.86 -0.70 -5.95
N THR A 145 -2.48 0.09 -4.95
CA THR A 145 -2.80 1.52 -4.91
C THR A 145 -1.64 2.36 -5.48
N ALA A 146 -1.97 3.49 -6.10
CA ALA A 146 -1.03 4.53 -6.46
C ALA A 146 -1.71 5.91 -6.35
N THR A 147 -0.92 6.97 -6.41
CA THR A 147 -1.43 8.35 -6.44
C THR A 147 -1.03 8.99 -7.77
N ALA A 148 -1.98 9.51 -8.53
CA ALA A 148 -1.68 10.25 -9.75
C ALA A 148 -1.20 11.68 -9.43
N THR A 149 -0.27 12.22 -10.21
CA THR A 149 0.19 13.61 -10.05
C THR A 149 -0.59 14.60 -10.92
N GLY A 150 -1.64 14.11 -11.60
CA GLY A 150 -2.45 14.87 -12.53
C GLY A 150 -3.57 14.02 -13.11
N GLY A 151 -4.10 14.46 -14.24
CA GLY A 151 -5.30 13.88 -14.85
C GLY A 151 -6.55 14.69 -14.56
N GLU A 152 -7.63 14.31 -15.22
CA GLU A 152 -8.92 14.97 -15.08
C GLU A 152 -9.42 14.83 -13.64
N GLN A 153 -9.79 15.97 -13.04
CA GLN A 153 -10.24 16.02 -11.66
C GLN A 153 -11.77 15.91 -11.59
N PRO A 154 -12.31 15.21 -10.57
CA PRO A 154 -13.73 15.18 -10.32
C PRO A 154 -14.35 16.57 -10.22
N ARG A 155 -15.58 16.69 -10.73
CA ARG A 155 -16.41 17.86 -10.46
C ARG A 155 -17.61 17.47 -9.61
N GLY A 156 -17.92 18.30 -8.64
CA GLY A 156 -19.10 18.22 -7.81
C GLY A 156 -20.15 19.23 -8.24
N THR A 157 -21.43 18.92 -8.01
CA THR A 157 -22.50 19.93 -7.99
C THR A 157 -23.26 19.77 -6.70
N ASP A 158 -23.49 20.85 -5.95
CA ASP A 158 -24.21 20.80 -4.68
C ASP A 158 -25.74 20.85 -4.87
N SER A 159 -26.47 20.76 -3.75
CA SER A 159 -27.93 20.81 -3.75
C SER A 159 -28.55 22.10 -4.31
N LEU A 160 -27.77 23.18 -4.43
CA LEU A 160 -28.18 24.47 -4.98
C LEU A 160 -27.76 24.63 -6.45
N GLY A 161 -27.21 23.59 -7.08
CA GLY A 161 -26.69 23.65 -8.44
C GLY A 161 -25.33 24.35 -8.55
N GLN A 162 -24.69 24.68 -7.42
CA GLN A 162 -23.36 25.27 -7.41
C GLN A 162 -22.33 24.19 -7.72
N ARG A 163 -21.54 24.43 -8.76
CA ARG A 163 -20.41 23.57 -9.12
C ARG A 163 -19.24 23.81 -8.17
N PHE A 164 -18.62 22.74 -7.72
CA PHE A 164 -17.37 22.78 -6.95
C PHE A 164 -16.41 21.74 -7.53
N ASP A 165 -15.12 22.03 -7.57
CA ASP A 165 -14.11 21.06 -7.98
C ASP A 165 -13.50 20.44 -6.71
N TYR A 166 -13.17 19.16 -6.76
CA TYR A 166 -12.39 18.51 -5.71
C TYR A 166 -11.36 17.59 -6.35
N GLU A 167 -10.20 17.46 -5.70
CA GLU A 167 -9.12 16.67 -6.25
C GLU A 167 -9.24 15.21 -5.81
N ASP A 168 -9.22 14.26 -6.75
CA ASP A 168 -9.09 12.83 -6.48
C ASP A 168 -7.97 12.21 -7.30
N HIS A 169 -6.82 12.13 -6.65
CA HIS A 169 -5.61 11.57 -7.22
C HIS A 169 -5.47 10.07 -6.90
N ARG A 170 -6.41 9.44 -6.19
CA ARG A 170 -6.30 8.02 -5.84
C ARG A 170 -6.43 7.16 -7.09
N ARG A 171 -5.57 6.15 -7.19
CA ARG A 171 -5.59 5.13 -8.24
C ARG A 171 -5.60 3.74 -7.61
N LEU A 172 -6.51 2.90 -8.08
CA LEU A 172 -6.60 1.50 -7.70
C LEU A 172 -6.52 0.62 -8.95
N TYR A 173 -5.58 -0.32 -8.95
CA TYR A 173 -5.39 -1.30 -10.03
C TYR A 173 -5.73 -2.69 -9.52
N ARG A 174 -6.40 -3.51 -10.36
CA ARG A 174 -6.83 -4.88 -10.05
C ARG A 174 -6.29 -5.86 -11.08
N PHE A 175 -5.59 -6.88 -10.60
CA PHE A 175 -5.13 -8.02 -11.39
C PHE A 175 -5.85 -9.29 -10.91
N VAL A 176 -6.46 -10.03 -11.83
CA VAL A 176 -7.23 -11.24 -11.53
C VAL A 176 -6.60 -12.45 -12.18
N ALA A 177 -6.39 -13.51 -11.40
CA ALA A 177 -6.17 -14.87 -11.84
C ALA A 177 -7.32 -15.74 -11.35
N ASP A 178 -8.11 -16.30 -12.26
CA ASP A 178 -9.17 -17.26 -11.97
C ASP A 178 -9.44 -18.15 -13.19
N ALA A 179 -9.31 -19.47 -13.01
CA ALA A 179 -9.48 -20.44 -14.09
C ALA A 179 -10.96 -20.69 -14.46
N ALA A 180 -11.91 -20.24 -13.65
CA ALA A 180 -13.33 -20.52 -13.81
C ALA A 180 -14.23 -19.32 -13.43
N ARG A 181 -13.76 -18.10 -13.69
CA ARG A 181 -14.52 -16.87 -13.40
C ARG A 181 -15.81 -16.87 -14.19
N GLN A 182 -16.94 -16.58 -13.54
CA GLN A 182 -18.22 -16.52 -14.23
C GLN A 182 -18.33 -15.20 -15.00
N VAL A 183 -18.58 -15.28 -16.31
CA VAL A 183 -18.80 -14.15 -17.21
C VAL A 183 -20.17 -14.32 -17.87
N HIS A 184 -21.00 -13.28 -17.84
CA HIS A 184 -22.34 -13.34 -18.43
C HIS A 184 -22.32 -13.06 -19.93
N HIS A 185 -22.95 -13.96 -20.69
CA HIS A 185 -23.17 -13.83 -22.13
C HIS A 185 -24.65 -13.71 -22.44
N ARG A 186 -25.00 -12.82 -23.36
CA ARG A 186 -26.39 -12.59 -23.78
C ARG A 186 -27.13 -13.86 -24.21
N GLU A 187 -26.51 -14.69 -25.05
CA GLU A 187 -27.22 -15.84 -25.65
C GLU A 187 -27.26 -17.05 -24.72
N SER A 188 -26.19 -17.25 -23.96
CA SER A 188 -25.93 -18.50 -23.24
C SER A 188 -25.90 -18.37 -21.72
N GLY A 189 -26.07 -17.17 -21.20
CA GLY A 189 -26.02 -16.87 -19.78
C GLY A 189 -24.60 -16.90 -19.21
N PRO A 190 -24.46 -16.98 -17.88
CA PRO A 190 -23.16 -17.06 -17.22
C PRO A 190 -22.38 -18.33 -17.56
N ARG A 191 -21.13 -18.17 -18.01
CA ARG A 191 -20.19 -19.25 -18.32
C ARG A 191 -18.88 -19.06 -17.57
N ALA A 192 -18.23 -20.19 -17.27
CA ALA A 192 -16.89 -20.18 -16.69
C ALA A 192 -15.85 -19.85 -17.76
N GLU A 193 -15.05 -18.82 -17.52
CA GLU A 193 -13.95 -18.42 -18.37
C GLU A 193 -12.66 -18.31 -17.58
N CYS A 194 -11.56 -18.54 -18.28
CA CYS A 194 -10.23 -18.44 -17.71
C CYS A 194 -9.70 -17.01 -17.89
N ARG A 195 -9.31 -16.38 -16.79
CA ARG A 195 -8.67 -15.05 -16.77
C ARG A 195 -7.35 -15.13 -16.01
N ASN A 196 -6.29 -14.56 -16.56
CA ASN A 196 -4.99 -14.48 -15.90
C ASN A 196 -4.26 -13.19 -16.30
N ASP A 197 -4.50 -12.13 -15.53
CA ASP A 197 -3.90 -10.81 -15.75
C ASP A 197 -2.41 -10.78 -15.34
N PHE A 198 -1.92 -11.77 -14.58
CA PHE A 198 -0.50 -11.89 -14.17
C PHE A 198 0.44 -12.24 -15.33
N ARG A 199 -0.10 -12.43 -16.53
CA ARG A 199 0.64 -12.53 -17.80
C ARG A 199 1.10 -11.16 -18.29
N GLU A 200 0.44 -10.09 -17.87
CA GLU A 200 0.77 -8.71 -18.21
C GLU A 200 1.91 -8.19 -17.32
N THR A 201 3.09 -8.83 -17.41
CA THR A 201 4.24 -8.56 -16.53
C THR A 201 4.63 -7.08 -16.52
N ARG A 202 4.54 -6.41 -17.68
CA ARG A 202 4.85 -4.97 -17.76
C ARG A 202 3.91 -4.15 -16.89
N ALA A 203 2.60 -4.38 -16.98
CA ALA A 203 1.60 -3.69 -16.17
C ALA A 203 1.80 -4.00 -14.68
N LEU A 204 2.06 -5.27 -14.34
CA LEU A 204 2.29 -5.68 -12.95
C LEU A 204 3.53 -5.02 -12.33
N VAL A 205 4.65 -5.00 -13.06
CA VAL A 205 5.89 -4.32 -12.63
C VAL A 205 5.65 -2.81 -12.50
N THR A 206 4.96 -2.19 -13.46
CA THR A 206 4.60 -0.76 -13.38
C THR A 206 3.73 -0.47 -12.16
N ALA A 207 2.72 -1.30 -11.85
CA ALA A 207 1.88 -1.11 -10.66
C ALA A 207 2.69 -1.23 -9.37
N ALA A 208 3.51 -2.28 -9.23
CA ALA A 208 4.33 -2.49 -8.05
C ALA A 208 5.35 -1.35 -7.85
N ARG A 209 5.98 -0.91 -8.94
CA ARG A 209 6.95 0.19 -8.93
C ARG A 209 6.31 1.55 -8.62
N ALA A 210 5.16 1.83 -9.21
CA ALA A 210 4.39 3.06 -8.96
C ALA A 210 3.95 3.13 -7.50
N SER A 211 3.40 2.03 -6.98
CA SER A 211 2.96 1.93 -5.59
C SER A 211 4.10 2.22 -4.63
N ALA A 212 5.28 1.62 -4.81
CA ALA A 212 6.46 1.84 -3.95
C ALA A 212 7.30 3.09 -4.30
N GLY A 213 6.83 3.94 -5.22
CA GLY A 213 7.54 5.11 -5.74
C GLY A 213 7.45 6.33 -4.84
N PHE A 214 8.12 6.29 -3.69
CA PHE A 214 8.06 7.38 -2.71
C PHE A 214 8.46 8.76 -3.32
N PRO A 215 7.62 9.81 -3.19
CA PRO A 215 7.87 11.11 -3.81
C PRO A 215 9.21 11.74 -3.40
N GLY A 216 9.94 12.26 -4.39
CA GLY A 216 11.25 12.87 -4.19
C GLY A 216 12.40 11.87 -4.01
N ALA A 217 12.13 10.66 -3.50
CA ALA A 217 13.09 9.57 -3.51
C ALA A 217 13.15 8.90 -4.88
N PHE A 218 12.01 8.59 -5.50
CA PHE A 218 11.93 8.01 -6.84
C PHE A 218 11.28 8.98 -7.83
N ALA A 219 11.60 8.81 -9.11
CA ALA A 219 10.88 9.47 -10.20
C ALA A 219 9.45 8.91 -10.31
N PRO A 220 8.45 9.74 -10.68
CA PRO A 220 7.11 9.26 -10.99
C PRO A 220 7.09 8.25 -12.14
N GLU A 221 6.19 7.28 -12.07
CA GLU A 221 6.03 6.23 -13.09
C GLU A 221 4.92 6.58 -14.08
N TYR A 222 5.10 6.24 -15.35
CA TYR A 222 4.11 6.55 -16.38
C TYR A 222 2.97 5.52 -16.38
N GLU A 223 1.72 5.98 -16.29
CA GLU A 223 0.53 5.13 -16.09
C GLU A 223 0.16 4.29 -17.33
N LYS A 224 0.63 4.66 -18.53
CA LYS A 224 0.18 4.06 -19.80
C LYS A 224 0.14 2.52 -19.83
N PRO A 225 1.15 1.77 -19.35
CA PRO A 225 1.11 0.31 -19.35
C PRO A 225 -0.08 -0.28 -18.56
N LEU A 226 -0.57 0.43 -17.54
CA LEU A 226 -1.71 0.00 -16.73
C LEU A 226 -3.05 0.25 -17.43
N LEU A 227 -3.13 1.35 -18.20
CA LEU A 227 -4.31 1.66 -19.03
C LEU A 227 -4.41 0.71 -20.21
N ASP A 228 -3.30 0.47 -20.91
CA ASP A 228 -3.23 -0.44 -22.05
C ASP A 228 -3.63 -1.88 -21.64
N ALA A 229 -3.32 -2.29 -20.40
CA ALA A 229 -3.71 -3.59 -19.84
C ALA A 229 -5.15 -3.63 -19.29
N GLY A 230 -5.87 -2.50 -19.21
CA GLY A 230 -7.25 -2.44 -18.71
C GLY A 230 -7.42 -2.81 -17.24
N VAL A 231 -6.38 -2.63 -16.41
CA VAL A 231 -6.38 -3.06 -15.00
C VAL A 231 -6.80 -1.97 -14.01
N ARG A 232 -7.02 -0.74 -14.46
CA ARG A 232 -7.45 0.38 -13.59
C ARG A 232 -8.92 0.22 -13.20
N VAL A 233 -9.20 0.28 -11.90
CA VAL A 233 -10.56 0.13 -11.32
C VAL A 233 -11.09 1.45 -10.79
N GLN A 234 -10.21 2.27 -10.19
CA GLN A 234 -10.58 3.56 -9.63
C GLN A 234 -9.52 4.59 -10.06
N PRO A 235 -9.90 5.67 -10.76
CA PRO A 235 -11.17 5.85 -11.45
C PRO A 235 -11.38 4.77 -12.53
N ALA A 236 -12.63 4.41 -12.81
CA ALA A 236 -12.93 3.58 -13.99
C ALA A 236 -12.40 4.30 -15.24
N PRO A 237 -11.72 3.60 -16.18
CA PRO A 237 -11.15 4.22 -17.36
C PRO A 237 -12.22 4.68 -18.36
N HIS A 238 -11.97 5.81 -19.01
CA HIS A 238 -12.76 6.41 -20.08
C HIS A 238 -11.91 6.62 -21.33
N ASP A 239 -12.54 6.65 -22.51
CA ASP A 239 -11.83 6.82 -23.79
C ASP A 239 -11.06 8.15 -23.90
N ALA A 240 -11.44 9.16 -23.12
CA ALA A 240 -10.79 10.47 -23.07
C ALA A 240 -9.60 10.52 -22.09
N ASP A 241 -9.36 9.48 -21.30
CA ASP A 241 -8.30 9.49 -20.31
C ASP A 241 -6.92 9.55 -20.96
N HIS A 242 -6.17 10.58 -20.59
CA HIS A 242 -4.77 10.68 -20.94
C HIS A 242 -3.91 10.04 -19.85
N PRO A 243 -2.91 9.21 -20.21
CA PRO A 243 -2.04 8.60 -19.22
C PRO A 243 -1.34 9.66 -18.36
N THR A 244 -1.35 9.44 -17.05
CA THR A 244 -0.75 10.36 -16.07
C THR A 244 0.59 9.82 -15.54
N PHE A 245 1.18 10.54 -14.60
CA PHE A 245 2.31 10.05 -13.81
C PHE A 245 1.83 9.64 -12.42
N LEU A 246 2.42 8.58 -11.90
CA LEU A 246 2.06 7.93 -10.65
C LEU A 246 3.18 8.03 -9.64
N ILE A 247 2.81 8.23 -8.38
CA ILE A 247 3.66 8.17 -7.20
C ILE A 247 3.03 7.23 -6.17
N ASP A 248 3.71 7.07 -5.03
CA ASP A 248 3.31 6.14 -3.98
C ASP A 248 1.83 6.26 -3.56
N GLY A 249 1.14 5.13 -3.44
CA GLY A 249 -0.26 5.04 -3.03
C GLY A 249 -0.49 5.42 -1.57
N GLY A 250 0.52 5.25 -0.70
CA GLY A 250 0.47 5.54 0.74
C GLY A 250 0.43 7.04 1.06
N VAL A 251 0.40 7.89 0.03
CA VAL A 251 0.12 9.33 0.16
C VAL A 251 -1.37 9.58 0.42
N LEU A 252 -2.27 8.75 -0.14
CA LEU A 252 -3.73 8.99 -0.09
C LEU A 252 -4.58 7.78 0.30
N ASP A 253 -4.07 6.55 0.14
CA ASP A 253 -4.77 5.33 0.55
C ASP A 253 -3.75 4.26 0.96
N ASN A 254 -3.61 4.09 2.27
CA ASN A 254 -2.61 3.21 2.85
C ASN A 254 -3.14 1.80 3.20
N ALA A 255 -4.44 1.54 3.05
CA ALA A 255 -5.05 0.24 3.31
C ALA A 255 -6.43 0.07 2.61
N PRO A 256 -6.49 -0.42 1.36
CA PRO A 256 -7.74 -0.52 0.61
C PRO A 256 -8.59 -1.73 1.06
N PHE A 257 -9.19 -1.68 2.25
CA PHE A 257 -10.06 -2.74 2.78
C PHE A 257 -11.36 -2.89 1.98
N GLY A 258 -11.93 -1.77 1.53
CA GLY A 258 -13.20 -1.74 0.81
C GLY A 258 -13.23 -2.69 -0.40
N PRO A 259 -12.29 -2.57 -1.36
CA PRO A 259 -12.17 -3.46 -2.51
C PRO A 259 -11.94 -4.93 -2.13
N VAL A 260 -11.17 -5.19 -1.09
CA VAL A 260 -10.90 -6.56 -0.62
C VAL A 260 -12.17 -7.23 -0.12
N VAL A 261 -12.94 -6.52 0.71
CA VAL A 261 -14.21 -7.03 1.24
C VAL A 261 -15.25 -7.22 0.12
N GLU A 262 -15.30 -6.33 -0.86
CA GLU A 262 -16.17 -6.50 -2.04
C GLU A 262 -15.77 -7.77 -2.85
N GLU A 263 -14.47 -8.01 -3.08
CA GLU A 263 -14.00 -9.18 -3.84
C GLU A 263 -14.25 -10.51 -3.09
N MET A 264 -14.39 -10.52 -1.76
CA MET A 264 -14.71 -11.74 -1.00
C MET A 264 -16.04 -12.37 -1.43
N ALA A 265 -16.99 -11.54 -1.89
CA ALA A 265 -18.30 -11.96 -2.38
C ALA A 265 -18.21 -12.84 -3.64
N HIS A 266 -17.17 -12.63 -4.45
CA HIS A 266 -16.99 -13.26 -5.76
C HIS A 266 -16.24 -14.59 -5.70
N ARG A 267 -15.94 -15.08 -4.49
CA ARG A 267 -15.12 -16.29 -4.31
C ARG A 267 -15.99 -17.53 -4.14
N PRO A 268 -15.86 -18.55 -5.02
CA PRO A 268 -16.61 -19.79 -4.88
C PRO A 268 -16.22 -20.54 -3.61
N VAL A 269 -17.21 -21.10 -2.93
CA VAL A 269 -17.06 -21.96 -1.76
C VAL A 269 -17.16 -23.42 -2.21
N THR A 270 -16.14 -24.21 -1.91
CA THR A 270 -16.03 -25.62 -2.33
C THR A 270 -16.21 -26.62 -1.19
N GLY A 271 -16.28 -26.16 0.06
CA GLY A 271 -16.42 -26.98 1.26
C GLY A 271 -16.46 -26.14 2.55
N PRO A 272 -16.31 -26.76 3.74
CA PRO A 272 -16.18 -26.06 5.01
C PRO A 272 -14.96 -25.12 4.97
N TYR A 273 -15.19 -23.84 5.23
CA TYR A 273 -14.14 -22.84 5.18
C TYR A 273 -14.28 -21.81 6.30
N ARG A 274 -13.14 -21.24 6.68
CA ARG A 274 -13.04 -20.06 7.55
C ARG A 274 -12.38 -18.94 6.76
N ARG A 275 -13.08 -17.82 6.58
CA ARG A 275 -12.54 -16.63 5.91
C ARG A 275 -11.89 -15.71 6.94
N ILE A 276 -10.69 -15.24 6.64
CA ILE A 276 -9.96 -14.31 7.49
C ILE A 276 -9.44 -13.15 6.66
N LEU A 277 -9.76 -11.94 7.08
CA LEU A 277 -9.13 -10.71 6.62
C LEU A 277 -7.92 -10.43 7.52
N ALA A 278 -6.72 -10.66 6.99
CA ALA A 278 -5.47 -10.43 7.71
C ALA A 278 -4.84 -9.10 7.26
N TYR A 279 -4.76 -8.15 8.20
CA TYR A 279 -4.06 -6.89 8.01
C TYR A 279 -2.60 -7.01 8.44
N VAL A 280 -1.68 -6.99 7.47
CA VAL A 280 -0.24 -7.07 7.70
C VAL A 280 0.29 -5.65 7.90
N VAL A 281 0.62 -5.31 9.13
CA VAL A 281 1.05 -3.97 9.52
C VAL A 281 2.26 -4.01 10.44
N PRO A 282 3.38 -3.38 10.06
CA PRO A 282 4.60 -3.31 10.86
C PRO A 282 4.51 -2.25 11.99
N SER A 283 3.35 -2.15 12.66
CA SER A 283 3.13 -1.25 13.79
C SER A 283 2.38 -1.97 14.91
N SER A 284 2.71 -1.62 16.16
CA SER A 284 2.04 -2.16 17.35
C SER A 284 0.65 -1.55 17.58
N GLY A 285 0.31 -0.43 16.93
CA GLY A 285 -0.97 0.27 17.11
C GLY A 285 -1.18 0.89 18.50
N GLN A 286 -0.22 0.74 19.41
CA GLN A 286 -0.29 1.27 20.77
C GLN A 286 0.44 2.63 20.83
N ARG A 287 -0.29 3.70 21.18
CA ARG A 287 0.35 4.98 21.50
C ARG A 287 1.28 4.77 22.70
N ALA A 288 2.53 5.20 22.58
CA ALA A 288 3.38 5.37 23.74
C ALA A 288 2.67 6.34 24.70
N ALA A 289 2.24 5.83 25.85
CA ALA A 289 1.73 6.66 26.94
C ALA A 289 2.84 7.64 27.37
N GLY A 290 2.83 8.86 26.83
CA GLY A 290 3.83 9.88 27.12
C GLY A 290 4.22 10.84 25.99
N GLY A 291 3.71 10.67 24.77
CA GLY A 291 4.10 11.48 23.60
C GLY A 291 3.32 12.79 23.35
N GLY A 292 2.60 13.33 24.33
CA GLY A 292 1.96 14.64 24.18
C GLY A 292 3.01 15.74 24.22
N VAL A 293 3.24 16.45 23.12
CA VAL A 293 4.04 17.69 23.13
C VAL A 293 3.34 18.65 24.09
N PRO A 294 3.98 19.10 25.19
CA PRO A 294 3.38 20.06 26.09
C PRO A 294 2.97 21.31 25.31
N ALA A 295 1.74 21.78 25.49
CA ALA A 295 1.20 22.94 24.76
C ALA A 295 2.09 24.20 24.86
N THR A 296 2.95 24.28 25.88
CA THR A 296 3.92 25.35 26.09
C THR A 296 5.06 25.40 25.07
N ASP A 297 5.35 24.30 24.35
CA ASP A 297 6.44 24.23 23.37
C ASP A 297 6.00 24.59 21.93
N VAL A 298 4.70 24.60 21.66
CA VAL A 298 4.13 24.88 20.32
C VAL A 298 4.28 26.36 19.94
N ALA A 299 4.31 27.27 20.92
CA ALA A 299 4.42 28.71 20.69
C ALA A 299 5.84 29.20 20.28
N ARG A 300 6.88 28.34 20.38
CA ARG A 300 8.28 28.72 20.10
C ARG A 300 8.86 28.11 18.82
N LEU A 301 8.08 27.32 18.09
CA LEU A 301 8.54 26.64 16.89
C LEU A 301 7.87 27.28 15.67
N SER A 302 8.56 28.20 15.00
CA SER A 302 8.42 28.33 13.55
C SER A 302 9.34 27.26 12.95
N PRO A 303 8.82 26.09 12.53
CA PRO A 303 9.69 25.08 11.97
C PRO A 303 10.29 25.62 10.66
N PRO A 304 11.61 25.50 10.46
CA PRO A 304 12.22 25.85 9.17
C PRO A 304 11.61 24.99 8.06
N LEU A 305 11.60 25.48 6.81
CA LEU A 305 10.92 24.83 5.66
C LEU A 305 11.26 23.33 5.50
N HIS A 306 12.51 22.93 5.83
CA HIS A 306 12.94 21.53 5.79
C HIS A 306 12.30 20.65 6.89
N ALA A 307 11.94 21.23 8.04
CA ALA A 307 11.22 20.56 9.12
C ALA A 307 9.71 20.42 8.80
N VAL A 308 9.17 21.27 7.92
CA VAL A 308 7.81 21.12 7.38
C VAL A 308 7.77 20.05 6.29
N ILE A 309 8.77 19.98 5.41
CA ILE A 309 8.91 18.94 4.37
C ILE A 309 9.24 17.56 4.95
N SER A 310 10.01 17.49 6.05
CA SER A 310 10.21 16.24 6.81
C SER A 310 9.06 15.97 7.79
N GLY A 311 8.39 17.02 8.27
CA GLY A 311 7.15 16.95 9.04
C GLY A 311 6.00 16.36 8.22
N SER A 312 5.94 16.61 6.91
CA SER A 312 4.97 15.96 6.02
C SER A 312 5.22 14.47 5.80
N LEU A 313 6.43 13.98 6.05
CA LEU A 313 6.75 12.54 6.10
C LEU A 313 6.25 11.87 7.39
N SER A 314 5.87 12.68 8.38
CA SER A 314 5.40 12.29 9.71
C SER A 314 4.01 12.86 10.03
N LEU A 315 3.32 13.45 9.03
CA LEU A 315 1.90 13.78 9.15
C LEU A 315 1.12 12.49 9.43
N PRO A 316 0.06 12.53 10.25
CA PRO A 316 -0.53 11.33 10.79
C PRO A 316 -1.22 10.54 9.67
N ARG A 317 -0.55 9.47 9.21
CA ARG A 317 -1.15 8.31 8.53
C ARG A 317 -2.26 7.64 9.38
N GLU A 318 -2.50 8.14 10.61
CA GLU A 318 -3.55 7.73 11.54
C GLU A 318 -4.96 8.13 11.11
N VAL A 319 -5.15 9.18 10.28
CA VAL A 319 -6.49 9.64 9.88
C VAL A 319 -7.18 8.61 8.97
N ASP A 320 -6.46 8.10 7.97
CA ASP A 320 -6.99 7.08 7.04
C ASP A 320 -7.21 5.73 7.73
N PHE A 321 -6.29 5.31 8.61
CA PHE A 321 -6.43 4.04 9.34
C PHE A 321 -7.69 4.01 10.23
N ARG A 322 -8.06 5.14 10.85
CA ARG A 322 -9.24 5.17 11.72
C ARG A 322 -10.53 5.09 10.93
N SER A 323 -10.64 5.82 9.81
CA SER A 323 -11.80 5.71 8.92
C SER A 323 -11.93 4.32 8.31
N ASP A 324 -10.81 3.69 7.96
CA ASP A 324 -10.79 2.33 7.41
C ASP A 324 -11.24 1.28 8.42
N VAL A 325 -10.85 1.42 9.69
CA VAL A 325 -11.28 0.52 10.77
C VAL A 325 -12.75 0.76 11.14
N ASP A 326 -13.21 2.01 11.19
CA ASP A 326 -14.62 2.34 11.44
C ASP A 326 -15.51 1.78 10.30
N GLU A 327 -15.08 1.91 9.03
CA GLU A 327 -15.77 1.29 7.88
C GLU A 327 -15.75 -0.24 7.95
N LEU A 328 -14.63 -0.83 8.38
CA LEU A 328 -14.51 -2.27 8.53
C LEU A 328 -15.43 -2.83 9.63
N ASP A 329 -15.55 -2.13 10.76
CA ASP A 329 -16.46 -2.48 11.86
C ASP A 329 -17.92 -2.43 11.41
N GLU A 330 -18.30 -1.41 10.62
CA GLU A 330 -19.63 -1.33 10.02
C GLU A 330 -19.89 -2.53 9.08
N ARG A 331 -18.94 -2.85 8.20
CA ARG A 331 -19.04 -3.98 7.27
C ARG A 331 -19.09 -5.34 8.00
N LEU A 332 -18.32 -5.50 9.08
CA LEU A 332 -18.33 -6.69 9.94
C LEU A 332 -19.70 -6.88 10.59
N SER A 333 -20.24 -5.80 11.17
CA SER A 333 -21.56 -5.81 11.82
C SER A 333 -22.68 -6.19 10.85
N VAL A 334 -22.64 -5.64 9.62
CA VAL A 334 -23.61 -5.97 8.57
C VAL A 334 -23.48 -7.42 8.07
N ALA A 335 -22.24 -7.92 7.94
CA ALA A 335 -21.99 -9.30 7.52
C ALA A 335 -22.45 -10.33 8.57
N ALA A 336 -22.30 -10.02 9.86
CA ALA A 336 -22.72 -10.88 10.96
C ALA A 336 -24.25 -10.98 11.10
N GLU A 337 -24.98 -9.86 11.01
CA GLU A 337 -26.40 -9.78 11.38
C GLU A 337 -27.36 -9.31 10.26
N SER A 338 -27.36 -9.97 9.10
CA SER A 338 -28.34 -9.69 8.04
C SER A 338 -29.80 -9.87 8.51
N PRO A 339 -30.67 -8.83 8.47
CA PRO A 339 -32.08 -8.94 8.87
C PRO A 339 -32.85 -10.01 8.09
N ALA A 340 -32.57 -10.13 6.79
CA ALA A 340 -33.21 -11.13 5.92
C ALA A 340 -32.81 -12.55 6.33
N ALA A 341 -31.58 -12.77 6.77
CA ALA A 341 -31.14 -14.08 7.26
C ALA A 341 -31.86 -14.46 8.57
N ARG A 342 -31.94 -13.53 9.54
CA ARG A 342 -32.69 -13.75 10.79
C ARG A 342 -34.17 -14.06 10.53
N LEU A 343 -34.79 -13.33 9.59
CA LEU A 343 -36.18 -13.57 9.20
C LEU A 343 -36.36 -14.93 8.53
N PHE A 344 -35.44 -15.34 7.67
CA PHE A 344 -35.47 -16.65 7.00
C PHE A 344 -35.45 -17.81 8.00
N GLU A 345 -34.59 -17.72 9.03
CA GLU A 345 -34.54 -18.69 10.14
C GLU A 345 -35.85 -18.69 10.95
N ARG A 346 -36.36 -17.51 11.34
CA ARG A 346 -37.62 -17.38 12.10
C ARG A 346 -38.84 -17.89 11.34
N LEU A 347 -38.85 -17.79 10.01
CA LEU A 347 -39.94 -18.28 9.17
C LEU A 347 -40.11 -19.81 9.19
N ARG A 348 -39.15 -20.56 9.75
CA ARG A 348 -39.26 -22.00 10.01
C ARG A 348 -40.01 -22.33 11.31
N GLY A 349 -39.99 -21.43 12.29
CA GLY A 349 -40.61 -21.64 13.61
C GLY A 349 -42.12 -21.45 13.61
N ASP A 350 -42.72 -21.53 14.80
CA ASP A 350 -44.18 -21.50 15.02
C ASP A 350 -44.86 -20.25 14.44
N ASP A 351 -44.16 -19.11 14.42
CA ASP A 351 -44.61 -17.84 13.85
C ASP A 351 -44.56 -17.78 12.31
N GLY A 352 -43.97 -18.78 11.65
CA GLY A 352 -43.65 -18.75 10.22
C GLY A 352 -44.86 -18.62 9.30
N GLY A 353 -46.02 -19.16 9.71
CA GLY A 353 -47.28 -18.99 8.98
C GLY A 353 -47.74 -17.53 8.99
N ARG A 354 -47.76 -16.90 10.17
CA ARG A 354 -48.15 -15.49 10.34
C ARG A 354 -47.20 -14.55 9.59
N LEU A 355 -45.89 -14.76 9.72
CA LEU A 355 -44.88 -13.93 9.05
C LEU A 355 -44.98 -14.05 7.51
N ARG A 356 -45.27 -15.23 6.96
CA ARG A 356 -45.53 -15.38 5.51
C ARG A 356 -46.78 -14.64 5.06
N ALA A 357 -47.85 -14.67 5.84
CA ALA A 357 -49.07 -13.91 5.55
C ALA A 357 -48.79 -12.40 5.56
N THR A 358 -48.07 -11.89 6.57
CA THR A 358 -47.65 -10.49 6.62
C THR A 358 -46.75 -10.12 5.43
N ALA A 359 -45.82 -11.00 5.05
CA ALA A 359 -44.98 -10.76 3.88
C ALA A 359 -45.83 -10.65 2.59
N ALA A 360 -46.86 -11.47 2.42
CA ALA A 360 -47.76 -11.41 1.28
C ALA A 360 -48.52 -10.07 1.22
N GLU A 361 -48.98 -9.57 2.37
CA GLU A 361 -49.64 -8.26 2.47
C GLU A 361 -48.71 -7.08 2.18
N LEU A 362 -47.40 -7.23 2.46
CA LEU A 362 -46.39 -6.20 2.24
C LEU A 362 -45.78 -6.18 0.84
N VAL A 363 -46.16 -7.10 -0.06
CA VAL A 363 -45.67 -7.11 -1.46
C VAL A 363 -45.88 -5.76 -2.17
N PRO A 364 -47.01 -5.04 -2.04
CA PRO A 364 -47.19 -3.72 -2.66
C PRO A 364 -46.13 -2.69 -2.22
N GLU A 365 -45.78 -2.68 -0.93
CA GLU A 365 -44.76 -1.78 -0.39
C GLU A 365 -43.35 -2.22 -0.78
N TYR A 366 -43.09 -3.52 -0.81
CA TYR A 366 -41.87 -4.06 -1.40
C TYR A 366 -41.69 -3.65 -2.86
N ARG A 367 -42.75 -3.69 -3.69
CA ARG A 367 -42.69 -3.21 -5.09
C ARG A 367 -42.28 -1.74 -5.17
N ARG A 368 -42.85 -0.88 -4.30
CA ARG A 368 -42.46 0.53 -4.19
C ARG A 368 -40.98 0.69 -3.86
N ALA A 369 -40.49 -0.05 -2.87
CA ALA A 369 -39.07 -0.04 -2.51
C ALA A 369 -38.16 -0.55 -3.65
N ARG A 370 -38.56 -1.58 -4.39
CA ARG A 370 -37.79 -2.11 -5.54
C ARG A 370 -37.72 -1.16 -6.72
N ALA A 371 -38.81 -0.44 -7.03
CA ALA A 371 -38.80 0.56 -8.09
C ALA A 371 -37.74 1.63 -7.81
N VAL A 372 -37.72 2.15 -6.58
CA VAL A 372 -36.74 3.11 -6.08
C VAL A 372 -35.31 2.53 -6.14
N ASP A 373 -35.10 1.31 -5.64
CA ASP A 373 -33.77 0.68 -5.58
C ASP A 373 -33.11 0.51 -6.95
N GLY A 374 -33.89 0.19 -8.00
CA GLY A 374 -33.36 0.06 -9.37
C GLY A 374 -32.81 1.37 -9.92
N VAL A 375 -33.53 2.48 -9.75
CA VAL A 375 -33.05 3.81 -10.18
C VAL A 375 -31.81 4.22 -9.38
N TRP A 376 -31.81 4.02 -8.06
CA TRP A 376 -30.64 4.30 -7.22
C TRP A 376 -29.43 3.44 -7.57
N ARG A 377 -29.63 2.19 -8.00
CA ARG A 377 -28.56 1.34 -8.52
C ARG A 377 -27.92 1.97 -9.75
N VAL A 378 -28.71 2.41 -10.73
CA VAL A 378 -28.18 3.09 -11.94
C VAL A 378 -27.41 4.34 -11.54
N ARG A 379 -28.01 5.21 -10.71
CA ARG A 379 -27.35 6.42 -10.21
C ARG A 379 -26.02 6.12 -9.51
N ARG A 380 -25.97 5.08 -8.69
CA ARG A 380 -24.75 4.69 -7.98
C ARG A 380 -23.65 4.20 -8.92
N VAL A 381 -24.01 3.38 -9.91
CA VAL A 381 -23.05 2.93 -10.94
C VAL A 381 -22.50 4.12 -11.71
N LEU A 382 -23.36 5.08 -12.09
CA LEU A 382 -22.94 6.30 -12.78
C LEU A 382 -22.15 7.26 -11.88
N ARG A 383 -22.41 7.32 -10.56
CA ARG A 383 -21.65 8.12 -9.59
C ARG A 383 -20.30 7.53 -9.19
N ARG A 384 -20.15 6.20 -9.29
CA ARG A 384 -18.84 5.53 -9.17
C ARG A 384 -17.94 5.88 -10.35
N GLN A 385 -18.43 6.62 -11.34
CA GLN A 385 -17.57 7.36 -12.28
C GLN A 385 -17.14 8.67 -11.63
N PRO A 386 -15.86 8.84 -11.31
CA PRO A 386 -15.38 9.95 -10.49
C PRO A 386 -15.34 11.28 -11.23
N LEU A 387 -15.84 11.39 -12.45
CA LEU A 387 -15.85 12.65 -13.19
C LEU A 387 -16.99 13.59 -12.76
N ALA A 388 -18.03 13.08 -12.06
CA ALA A 388 -19.10 13.93 -11.54
C ALA A 388 -19.76 13.38 -10.25
N THR A 389 -19.61 14.08 -9.11
CA THR A 389 -20.40 13.84 -7.90
C THR A 389 -21.53 14.85 -7.81
N ASP A 390 -22.74 14.40 -8.14
CA ASP A 390 -23.93 15.22 -7.97
C ASP A 390 -24.49 15.07 -6.55
N LEU A 391 -24.26 16.08 -5.70
CA LEU A 391 -24.90 16.28 -4.41
C LEU A 391 -26.13 17.20 -4.53
N GLY A 392 -26.54 17.53 -5.75
CA GLY A 392 -27.83 18.10 -6.14
C GLY A 392 -28.96 17.46 -5.36
N GLY A 393 -29.87 18.26 -4.78
CA GLY A 393 -30.95 17.80 -3.93
C GLY A 393 -31.77 16.79 -4.70
N GLN A 394 -31.58 15.51 -4.40
CA GLN A 394 -32.23 14.46 -5.16
C GLN A 394 -33.69 14.47 -4.77
N SER A 395 -34.53 14.85 -5.71
CA SER A 395 -35.98 14.77 -5.59
C SER A 395 -36.35 13.39 -5.07
N ARG A 396 -37.27 13.35 -4.11
CA ARG A 396 -37.91 12.10 -3.72
C ARG A 396 -38.46 11.46 -4.99
N ILE A 397 -37.97 10.25 -5.31
CA ILE A 397 -38.39 9.50 -6.49
C ILE A 397 -39.92 9.37 -6.46
N ASP A 398 -40.59 9.79 -7.54
CA ASP A 398 -42.03 9.60 -7.70
C ASP A 398 -42.31 8.14 -8.03
N VAL A 399 -42.43 7.35 -6.97
CA VAL A 399 -42.69 5.92 -7.07
C VAL A 399 -44.03 5.63 -7.75
N GLY A 400 -45.02 6.52 -7.60
CA GLY A 400 -46.32 6.36 -8.23
C GLY A 400 -46.17 6.32 -9.75
N ARG A 401 -45.50 7.33 -10.29
CA ARG A 401 -45.22 7.43 -11.72
C ARG A 401 -44.30 6.31 -12.22
N LEU A 402 -43.24 5.97 -11.49
CA LEU A 402 -42.38 4.85 -11.89
C LEU A 402 -43.16 3.53 -12.01
N LEU A 403 -44.11 3.28 -11.11
CA LEU A 403 -44.93 2.07 -11.12
C LEU A 403 -46.00 2.06 -12.22
N GLU A 404 -46.23 3.16 -12.95
CA GLU A 404 -47.05 3.19 -14.17
C GLU A 404 -46.35 2.46 -15.32
N SER A 405 -45.01 2.38 -15.28
CA SER A 405 -44.18 1.66 -16.26
C SER A 405 -43.88 0.22 -15.80
N ASP A 406 -43.79 -0.70 -16.76
CA ASP A 406 -43.42 -2.10 -16.49
C ASP A 406 -41.90 -2.24 -16.24
N ASN A 407 -41.48 -1.96 -15.01
CA ASN A 407 -40.08 -2.06 -14.61
C ASN A 407 -39.67 -3.52 -14.35
N LEU A 408 -38.77 -4.05 -15.17
CA LEU A 408 -38.47 -5.48 -15.24
C LEU A 408 -37.73 -6.04 -14.01
N TRP A 409 -37.23 -5.18 -13.12
CA TRP A 409 -36.62 -5.55 -11.84
C TRP A 409 -37.60 -5.50 -10.65
N VAL A 410 -38.85 -5.08 -10.89
CA VAL A 410 -39.94 -5.00 -9.92
C VAL A 410 -40.93 -6.13 -10.20
N PRO A 411 -41.37 -6.90 -9.18
CA PRO A 411 -42.38 -7.91 -9.42
C PRO A 411 -43.71 -7.27 -9.89
N PRO A 412 -44.43 -7.88 -10.85
CA PRO A 412 -45.73 -7.39 -11.32
C PRO A 412 -46.76 -7.20 -10.19
N ALA A 413 -47.76 -6.35 -10.44
CA ALA A 413 -48.87 -6.19 -9.51
C ALA A 413 -49.61 -7.52 -9.30
N GLY A 414 -49.97 -7.83 -8.05
CA GLY A 414 -50.65 -9.09 -7.71
C GLY A 414 -49.74 -10.33 -7.68
N THR A 415 -48.41 -10.17 -7.86
CA THR A 415 -47.47 -11.29 -7.70
C THR A 415 -47.54 -11.82 -6.27
N GLY A 416 -47.88 -13.11 -6.12
CA GLY A 416 -47.83 -13.81 -4.83
C GLY A 416 -46.44 -14.35 -4.52
N LEU A 417 -46.20 -14.68 -3.24
CA LEU A 417 -44.95 -15.32 -2.80
C LEU A 417 -44.83 -16.78 -3.28
N ARG A 418 -45.98 -17.43 -3.52
CA ARG A 418 -46.08 -18.80 -4.03
C ARG A 418 -45.87 -18.82 -5.54
N ASN A 419 -45.47 -19.99 -6.04
CA ASN A 419 -45.38 -20.26 -7.47
C ASN A 419 -44.42 -19.31 -8.21
N ALA A 420 -43.47 -18.70 -7.49
CA ALA A 420 -42.47 -17.80 -8.06
C ALA A 420 -41.57 -18.48 -9.11
N LEU A 421 -41.53 -19.81 -9.12
CA LEU A 421 -40.80 -20.63 -10.09
C LEU A 421 -41.67 -21.13 -11.26
N ASP A 422 -42.99 -20.98 -11.23
CA ASP A 422 -43.91 -21.62 -12.19
C ASP A 422 -43.97 -20.86 -13.52
N GLY A 423 -43.63 -19.57 -13.50
CA GLY A 423 -43.60 -18.72 -14.69
C GLY A 423 -42.41 -18.96 -15.63
N PRO A 424 -42.43 -18.37 -16.84
CA PRO A 424 -41.33 -18.48 -17.80
C PRO A 424 -40.15 -17.55 -17.49
N LEU A 425 -40.30 -16.59 -16.55
CA LEU A 425 -39.32 -15.57 -16.22
C LEU A 425 -39.20 -15.35 -14.70
N TRP A 426 -38.01 -14.98 -14.23
CA TRP A 426 -37.81 -14.50 -12.86
C TRP A 426 -38.18 -13.02 -12.75
N THR A 427 -39.25 -12.71 -12.01
CA THR A 427 -39.82 -11.36 -11.93
C THR A 427 -39.40 -10.54 -10.71
N TRP A 428 -38.63 -11.12 -9.79
CA TRP A 428 -38.27 -10.48 -8.52
C TRP A 428 -36.97 -9.66 -8.56
N GLY A 429 -36.25 -9.71 -9.69
CA GLY A 429 -34.99 -8.99 -9.92
C GLY A 429 -33.74 -9.69 -9.34
N ILE A 430 -32.57 -9.13 -9.66
CA ILE A 430 -31.24 -9.71 -9.34
C ILE A 430 -31.05 -9.86 -7.82
N SER A 431 -31.33 -8.81 -7.05
CA SER A 431 -31.06 -8.80 -5.61
C SER A 431 -31.91 -9.82 -4.84
N ALA A 432 -33.14 -10.06 -5.27
CA ALA A 432 -34.00 -11.09 -4.68
C ALA A 432 -33.47 -12.49 -5.03
N ALA A 433 -33.05 -12.73 -6.27
CA ALA A 433 -32.43 -14.01 -6.67
C ALA A 433 -31.16 -14.29 -5.83
N GLN A 434 -30.31 -13.27 -5.67
CA GLN A 434 -29.10 -13.35 -4.85
C GLN A 434 -29.43 -13.67 -3.39
N GLN A 435 -30.43 -12.98 -2.80
CA GLN A 435 -30.85 -13.22 -1.42
C GLN A 435 -31.41 -14.63 -1.23
N VAL A 436 -32.18 -15.14 -2.18
CA VAL A 436 -32.74 -16.49 -2.17
C VAL A 436 -31.61 -17.53 -2.11
N VAL A 437 -30.66 -17.44 -3.03
CA VAL A 437 -29.51 -18.38 -3.07
C VAL A 437 -28.61 -18.21 -1.84
N THR A 438 -28.42 -16.98 -1.36
CA THR A 438 -27.62 -16.69 -0.15
C THR A 438 -28.25 -17.31 1.10
N ALA A 439 -29.56 -17.20 1.26
CA ALA A 439 -30.28 -17.76 2.41
C ALA A 439 -30.16 -19.29 2.45
N MET A 440 -30.31 -19.94 1.29
CA MET A 440 -30.07 -21.38 1.13
C MET A 440 -28.62 -21.75 1.49
N LEU A 441 -27.64 -21.03 0.95
CA LEU A 441 -26.22 -21.32 1.15
C LEU A 441 -25.81 -21.16 2.62
N ARG A 442 -26.36 -20.16 3.32
CA ARG A 442 -26.10 -19.93 4.74
C ARG A 442 -26.51 -21.14 5.59
N GLU A 443 -27.73 -21.64 5.40
CA GLU A 443 -28.28 -22.74 6.20
C GLU A 443 -27.56 -24.07 5.94
N VAL A 444 -27.16 -24.35 4.69
CA VAL A 444 -26.31 -25.50 4.36
C VAL A 444 -24.93 -25.38 5.01
N ARG A 445 -24.38 -24.16 5.04
CA ARG A 445 -23.10 -23.87 5.68
C ARG A 445 -23.17 -23.99 7.20
N ASP A 446 -24.29 -23.63 7.81
CA ASP A 446 -24.50 -23.79 9.25
C ASP A 446 -24.40 -25.27 9.65
N GLN A 447 -24.95 -26.19 8.83
CA GLN A 447 -24.71 -27.63 9.02
C GLN A 447 -23.24 -28.00 8.84
N LEU A 448 -22.57 -27.52 7.77
CA LEU A 448 -21.14 -27.82 7.53
C LEU A 448 -20.23 -27.33 8.65
N ASN A 449 -20.61 -26.24 9.31
CA ASN A 449 -19.90 -25.64 10.43
C ASN A 449 -20.32 -26.22 11.80
N GLY A 450 -21.25 -27.17 11.84
CA GLY A 450 -21.70 -27.82 13.07
C GLY A 450 -22.54 -26.94 13.99
N VAL A 451 -23.25 -25.94 13.44
CA VAL A 451 -24.17 -25.10 14.21
C VAL A 451 -25.33 -25.97 14.73
N PRO A 452 -25.68 -25.89 16.04
CA PRO A 452 -26.82 -26.63 16.59
C PRO A 452 -28.13 -26.30 15.87
N ASP A 453 -29.02 -27.28 15.75
CA ASP A 453 -30.36 -27.15 15.12
C ASP A 453 -30.39 -26.74 13.64
N ALA A 454 -29.24 -26.77 12.94
CA ALA A 454 -29.17 -26.62 11.51
C ALA A 454 -29.92 -27.77 10.80
N PRO A 455 -30.63 -27.51 9.68
CA PRO A 455 -31.29 -28.58 8.94
C PRO A 455 -30.29 -29.60 8.41
N HIS A 456 -30.77 -30.82 8.25
CA HIS A 456 -29.98 -31.91 7.74
C HIS A 456 -30.13 -32.06 6.23
N PHE A 457 -29.03 -31.84 5.51
CA PHE A 457 -28.83 -32.18 4.11
C PHE A 457 -28.02 -33.49 4.01
N ALA A 458 -28.42 -34.38 3.10
CA ALA A 458 -27.75 -35.67 2.89
C ALA A 458 -26.34 -35.52 2.30
N ASN A 459 -26.11 -34.50 1.47
CA ASN A 459 -24.80 -34.20 0.89
C ASN A 459 -24.53 -32.68 0.89
N PRO A 460 -24.30 -32.08 2.08
CA PRO A 460 -24.26 -30.63 2.26
C PRO A 460 -23.13 -29.98 1.45
N THR A 461 -22.00 -30.67 1.25
CA THR A 461 -20.88 -30.18 0.44
C THR A 461 -21.28 -29.95 -1.03
N ASN A 462 -21.91 -30.94 -1.66
CA ASN A 462 -22.33 -30.81 -3.06
C ASN A 462 -23.40 -29.72 -3.23
N VAL A 463 -24.33 -29.63 -2.28
CA VAL A 463 -25.35 -28.56 -2.27
C VAL A 463 -24.69 -27.19 -2.13
N ALA A 464 -23.74 -27.02 -1.21
CA ALA A 464 -23.00 -25.77 -1.03
C ALA A 464 -22.22 -25.36 -2.29
N VAL A 465 -21.56 -26.30 -2.97
CA VAL A 465 -20.88 -26.05 -4.26
C VAL A 465 -21.87 -25.57 -5.33
N GLY A 466 -23.02 -26.25 -5.46
CA GLY A 466 -24.06 -25.87 -6.42
C GLY A 466 -24.63 -24.47 -6.15
N LEU A 467 -24.94 -24.16 -4.88
CA LEU A 467 -25.44 -22.86 -4.46
C LEU A 467 -24.40 -21.75 -4.61
N SER A 468 -23.13 -22.00 -4.28
CA SER A 468 -22.05 -21.04 -4.49
C SER A 468 -21.82 -20.77 -5.98
N THR A 469 -21.92 -21.81 -6.83
CA THR A 469 -21.87 -21.63 -8.29
C THR A 469 -23.04 -20.78 -8.78
N ALA A 470 -24.26 -21.04 -8.29
CA ALA A 470 -25.44 -20.24 -8.62
C ALA A 470 -25.26 -18.77 -8.21
N LEU A 471 -24.73 -18.51 -7.00
CA LEU A 471 -24.45 -17.16 -6.51
C LEU A 471 -23.44 -16.44 -7.42
N ASN A 472 -22.34 -17.08 -7.78
CA ASN A 472 -21.34 -16.49 -8.70
C ASN A 472 -21.91 -16.19 -10.08
N ARG A 473 -22.83 -17.02 -10.58
CA ARG A 473 -23.54 -16.76 -11.84
C ARG A 473 -24.46 -15.53 -11.75
N ILE A 474 -25.13 -15.34 -10.60
CA ILE A 474 -25.93 -14.13 -10.34
C ILE A 474 -25.04 -12.89 -10.27
N LEU A 475 -23.89 -12.98 -9.58
CA LEU A 475 -22.91 -11.90 -9.51
C LEU A 475 -22.34 -11.54 -10.88
N ALA A 476 -22.13 -12.51 -11.77
CA ALA A 476 -21.71 -12.27 -13.16
C ALA A 476 -22.77 -11.49 -13.97
N ILE A 477 -24.06 -11.79 -13.76
CA ILE A 477 -25.16 -11.01 -14.36
C ILE A 477 -25.15 -9.58 -13.81
N GLU A 478 -24.93 -9.41 -12.50
CA GLU A 478 -24.81 -8.09 -11.87
C GLU A 478 -23.64 -7.26 -12.41
N GLU A 479 -22.47 -7.87 -12.60
CA GLU A 479 -21.29 -7.24 -13.20
C GLU A 479 -21.59 -6.81 -14.64
N ALA A 480 -22.20 -7.68 -15.46
CA ALA A 480 -22.59 -7.35 -16.83
C ALA A 480 -23.63 -6.24 -16.93
N VAL A 481 -24.65 -6.25 -16.06
CA VAL A 481 -25.65 -5.17 -15.99
C VAL A 481 -24.97 -3.84 -15.60
N SER A 482 -24.04 -3.86 -14.65
CA SER A 482 -23.35 -2.65 -14.21
C SER A 482 -22.43 -2.08 -15.31
N GLY A 483 -21.71 -2.94 -16.04
CA GLY A 483 -20.94 -2.54 -17.22
C GLY A 483 -21.82 -1.96 -18.33
N ALA A 484 -22.94 -2.60 -18.64
CA ALA A 484 -23.88 -2.12 -19.65
C ALA A 484 -24.54 -0.79 -19.27
N ILE A 485 -24.79 -0.52 -17.99
CA ILE A 485 -25.26 0.78 -17.51
C ILE A 485 -24.26 1.88 -17.88
N VAL A 486 -22.97 1.66 -17.59
CA VAL A 486 -21.90 2.61 -17.90
C VAL A 486 -21.81 2.87 -19.40
N GLU A 487 -21.70 1.82 -20.20
CA GLU A 487 -21.52 1.90 -21.64
C GLU A 487 -22.71 2.63 -22.32
N ARG A 488 -23.94 2.23 -22.01
CA ARG A 488 -25.13 2.79 -22.65
C ARG A 488 -25.49 4.17 -22.14
N ALA A 489 -25.30 4.45 -20.86
CA ALA A 489 -25.50 5.80 -20.35
C ALA A 489 -24.53 6.78 -21.01
N HIS A 490 -23.27 6.38 -21.23
CA HIS A 490 -22.30 7.19 -21.97
C HIS A 490 -22.74 7.42 -23.41
N ALA A 491 -23.15 6.36 -24.14
CA ALA A 491 -23.65 6.47 -25.51
C ALA A 491 -24.90 7.38 -25.61
N ALA A 492 -25.79 7.32 -24.62
CA ALA A 492 -26.99 8.14 -24.52
C ALA A 492 -26.75 9.53 -23.88
N ARG A 493 -25.53 9.84 -23.43
CA ARG A 493 -25.17 11.05 -22.68
C ARG A 493 -26.03 11.27 -21.43
N LEU A 494 -26.46 10.18 -20.78
CA LEU A 494 -27.19 10.21 -19.52
C LEU A 494 -26.23 10.32 -18.35
N SER A 495 -26.55 11.19 -17.39
CA SER A 495 -25.82 11.33 -16.12
C SER A 495 -26.62 10.76 -14.96
N ALA A 496 -26.01 10.64 -13.77
CA ALA A 496 -26.72 10.27 -12.55
C ALA A 496 -27.87 11.23 -12.17
N ALA A 497 -27.86 12.45 -12.73
CA ALA A 497 -28.87 13.48 -12.52
C ALA A 497 -30.05 13.39 -13.51
N ALA A 498 -30.03 12.45 -14.46
CA ALA A 498 -31.12 12.30 -15.43
C ALA A 498 -32.47 11.99 -14.74
N PRO A 499 -33.60 12.30 -15.41
CA PRO A 499 -34.94 11.95 -14.94
C PRO A 499 -35.05 10.47 -14.55
N ASP A 500 -35.84 10.18 -13.51
CA ASP A 500 -35.98 8.82 -12.96
C ASP A 500 -36.51 7.84 -14.04
N GLU A 501 -37.40 8.33 -14.91
CA GLU A 501 -38.01 7.58 -16.02
C GLU A 501 -36.99 7.18 -17.09
N ASP A 502 -36.05 8.07 -17.42
CA ASP A 502 -34.99 7.79 -18.40
C ASP A 502 -34.00 6.74 -17.86
N LEU A 503 -33.65 6.84 -16.58
CA LEU A 503 -32.80 5.85 -15.89
C LEU A 503 -33.50 4.49 -15.77
N ALA A 504 -34.82 4.50 -15.54
CA ALA A 504 -35.65 3.30 -15.50
C ALA A 504 -35.74 2.63 -16.89
N ALA A 505 -35.97 3.41 -17.94
CA ALA A 505 -36.00 2.94 -19.32
C ALA A 505 -34.67 2.30 -19.74
N LEU A 506 -33.55 2.96 -19.44
CA LEU A 506 -32.20 2.43 -19.66
C LEU A 506 -32.02 1.05 -19.00
N LEU A 507 -32.41 0.92 -17.73
CA LEU A 507 -32.28 -0.35 -17.00
C LEU A 507 -33.18 -1.45 -17.59
N ASN A 508 -34.39 -1.12 -18.04
CA ASN A 508 -35.28 -2.06 -18.71
C ASN A 508 -34.68 -2.58 -20.03
N GLU A 509 -34.13 -1.69 -20.86
CA GLU A 509 -33.46 -2.08 -22.11
C GLU A 509 -32.28 -3.02 -21.86
N ILE A 510 -31.49 -2.76 -20.80
CA ILE A 510 -30.38 -3.63 -20.41
C ILE A 510 -30.89 -5.00 -19.95
N PHE A 511 -31.98 -5.04 -19.17
CA PHE A 511 -32.57 -6.30 -18.71
C PHE A 511 -33.08 -7.17 -19.88
N ILE A 512 -33.67 -6.54 -20.90
CA ILE A 512 -34.12 -7.20 -22.13
C ILE A 512 -32.92 -7.73 -22.91
N ASP A 513 -31.95 -6.87 -23.18
CA ASP A 513 -30.82 -7.22 -24.04
C ASP A 513 -29.95 -8.32 -23.44
N LEU A 514 -29.67 -8.26 -22.14
CA LEU A 514 -28.91 -9.27 -21.41
C LEU A 514 -29.74 -10.49 -21.00
N ARG A 515 -31.05 -10.52 -21.30
CA ARG A 515 -31.97 -11.62 -20.95
C ARG A 515 -31.89 -12.00 -19.46
N VAL A 516 -31.92 -10.98 -18.61
CA VAL A 516 -31.64 -11.12 -17.17
C VAL A 516 -32.65 -12.04 -16.50
N ARG A 517 -33.95 -11.86 -16.80
CA ARG A 517 -35.03 -12.60 -16.12
C ARG A 517 -35.06 -14.08 -16.48
N GLU A 518 -34.71 -14.40 -17.72
CA GLU A 518 -34.59 -15.77 -18.24
C GLU A 518 -33.47 -16.51 -17.52
N HIS A 519 -32.27 -15.92 -17.51
CA HIS A 519 -31.10 -16.55 -16.91
C HIS A 519 -31.22 -16.68 -15.39
N LEU A 520 -31.75 -15.66 -14.70
CA LEU A 520 -32.00 -15.72 -13.26
C LEU A 520 -32.96 -16.84 -12.90
N LEU A 521 -34.03 -17.07 -13.67
CA LEU A 521 -34.97 -18.14 -13.40
C LEU A 521 -34.29 -19.51 -13.43
N VAL A 522 -33.50 -19.76 -14.49
CA VAL A 522 -32.75 -21.02 -14.63
C VAL A 522 -31.81 -21.23 -13.44
N ILE A 523 -31.09 -20.18 -13.04
CA ILE A 523 -30.14 -20.25 -11.92
C ILE A 523 -30.87 -20.51 -10.60
N VAL A 524 -31.90 -19.74 -10.26
CA VAL A 524 -32.64 -19.88 -9.00
C VAL A 524 -33.36 -21.22 -8.92
N ARG A 525 -33.98 -21.66 -10.03
CA ARG A 525 -34.64 -22.97 -10.08
C ARG A 525 -33.65 -24.12 -9.84
N THR A 526 -32.52 -24.11 -10.54
CA THR A 526 -31.46 -25.12 -10.36
C THR A 526 -30.91 -25.12 -8.93
N ALA A 527 -30.72 -23.93 -8.34
CA ALA A 527 -30.26 -23.76 -6.96
C ALA A 527 -31.28 -24.33 -5.95
N ALA A 528 -32.56 -24.01 -6.12
CA ALA A 528 -33.64 -24.46 -5.25
C ALA A 528 -33.87 -25.99 -5.36
N GLU A 529 -33.79 -26.55 -6.56
CA GLU A 529 -33.83 -28.00 -6.79
C GLU A 529 -32.67 -28.72 -6.10
N SER A 530 -31.47 -28.14 -6.14
CA SER A 530 -30.28 -28.69 -5.47
C SER A 530 -30.39 -28.63 -3.95
N TYR A 531 -31.07 -27.61 -3.41
CA TYR A 531 -31.27 -27.44 -1.97
C TYR A 531 -32.36 -28.38 -1.42
N GLY A 532 -33.44 -28.61 -2.16
CA GLY A 532 -34.61 -29.42 -1.76
C GLY A 532 -35.90 -28.58 -1.63
N ASP A 533 -37.07 -29.23 -1.78
CA ASP A 533 -38.42 -28.62 -1.80
C ASP A 533 -38.43 -27.18 -2.39
N ALA A 534 -38.12 -27.09 -3.68
CA ALA A 534 -37.77 -25.84 -4.36
C ALA A 534 -38.81 -24.72 -4.19
N ALA A 535 -40.10 -25.06 -4.20
CA ALA A 535 -41.16 -24.07 -4.09
C ALA A 535 -41.25 -23.48 -2.68
N ALA A 536 -41.18 -24.32 -1.63
CA ALA A 536 -41.32 -23.88 -0.25
C ALA A 536 -40.12 -23.04 0.22
N VAL A 537 -38.90 -23.43 -0.16
CA VAL A 537 -37.69 -22.67 0.23
C VAL A 537 -37.64 -21.31 -0.46
N VAL A 538 -38.06 -21.21 -1.73
CA VAL A 538 -38.12 -19.94 -2.45
C VAL A 538 -39.21 -19.05 -1.88
N GLU A 539 -40.40 -19.57 -1.58
CA GLU A 539 -41.47 -18.81 -0.89
C GLU A 539 -40.96 -18.25 0.44
N ARG A 540 -40.27 -19.08 1.25
CA ARG A 540 -39.70 -18.66 2.53
C ARG A 540 -38.65 -17.57 2.38
N ALA A 541 -37.74 -17.71 1.42
CA ALA A 541 -36.69 -16.74 1.17
C ALA A 541 -37.25 -15.41 0.64
N LEU A 542 -38.25 -15.45 -0.24
CA LEU A 542 -38.94 -14.26 -0.72
C LEU A 542 -39.73 -13.57 0.40
N ALA A 543 -40.37 -14.34 1.29
CA ALA A 543 -41.05 -13.76 2.46
C ALA A 543 -40.06 -12.99 3.36
N ALA A 544 -38.88 -13.57 3.61
CA ALA A 544 -37.83 -12.92 4.38
C ALA A 544 -37.32 -11.63 3.70
N GLU A 545 -37.10 -11.67 2.38
CA GLU A 545 -36.69 -10.53 1.57
C GLU A 545 -37.74 -9.41 1.63
N VAL A 546 -39.04 -9.73 1.46
CA VAL A 546 -40.12 -8.74 1.52
C VAL A 546 -40.22 -8.09 2.88
N LEU A 547 -40.22 -8.88 3.96
CA LEU A 547 -40.27 -8.38 5.34
C LEU A 547 -39.07 -7.47 5.67
N ALA A 548 -37.88 -7.83 5.17
CA ALA A 548 -36.66 -7.04 5.41
C ALA A 548 -36.61 -5.74 4.59
N ARG A 549 -37.31 -5.66 3.45
CA ARG A 549 -37.08 -4.62 2.44
C ARG A 549 -38.25 -3.72 2.12
N ALA A 550 -39.47 -4.05 2.53
CA ALA A 550 -40.66 -3.25 2.21
C ALA A 550 -40.51 -1.75 2.55
N PHE A 551 -39.79 -1.44 3.64
CA PHE A 551 -39.57 -0.06 4.11
C PHE A 551 -38.09 0.28 4.31
N ALA A 552 -37.17 -0.54 3.79
CA ALA A 552 -35.74 -0.29 3.94
C ALA A 552 -35.29 0.86 3.03
N ALA A 553 -34.31 1.65 3.50
CA ALA A 553 -33.65 2.62 2.65
C ALA A 553 -32.95 1.93 1.45
N PRO A 554 -32.84 2.60 0.30
CA PRO A 554 -32.06 2.08 -0.83
C PRO A 554 -30.61 1.88 -0.39
N SER A 555 -30.17 0.64 -0.25
CA SER A 555 -28.87 0.31 0.34
C SER A 555 -27.93 -0.28 -0.72
N VAL A 556 -26.62 -0.13 -0.51
CA VAL A 556 -25.62 -0.93 -1.24
C VAL A 556 -25.69 -2.34 -0.69
N ARG A 557 -26.09 -3.32 -1.50
CA ARG A 557 -25.89 -4.72 -1.14
C ARG A 557 -24.48 -5.10 -1.55
N VAL A 558 -23.51 -4.89 -0.67
CA VAL A 558 -22.29 -5.68 -0.76
C VAL A 558 -22.59 -6.98 -0.04
N HIS A 559 -22.72 -8.08 -0.77
CA HIS A 559 -22.87 -9.38 -0.14
C HIS A 559 -21.51 -9.79 0.43
N THR A 560 -21.26 -9.39 1.67
CA THR A 560 -20.03 -9.74 2.35
C THR A 560 -20.22 -11.09 3.05
N PRO A 561 -19.51 -12.16 2.66
CA PRO A 561 -19.51 -13.38 3.44
C PRO A 561 -18.94 -13.10 4.84
N PRO A 562 -19.38 -13.81 5.89
CA PRO A 562 -18.79 -13.64 7.22
C PRO A 562 -17.29 -13.93 7.18
N PHE A 563 -16.52 -13.12 7.90
CA PHE A 563 -15.07 -13.24 8.00
C PHE A 563 -14.59 -12.79 9.38
N ASP A 564 -13.46 -13.36 9.83
CA ASP A 564 -12.77 -12.87 11.01
C ASP A 564 -11.72 -11.84 10.60
N PHE A 565 -11.47 -10.85 11.46
CA PHE A 565 -10.39 -9.89 11.26
C PHE A 565 -9.18 -10.25 12.15
N VAL A 566 -7.99 -10.25 11.57
CA VAL A 566 -6.73 -10.49 12.29
C VAL A 566 -5.71 -9.43 11.89
N ARG A 567 -5.02 -8.83 12.88
CA ARG A 567 -3.85 -7.97 12.62
C ARG A 567 -2.58 -8.79 12.81
N ILE A 568 -1.78 -8.90 11.75
CA ILE A 568 -0.42 -9.46 11.80
C ILE A 568 0.54 -8.29 12.03
N GLY A 569 1.06 -8.18 13.25
CA GLY A 569 2.01 -7.15 13.64
C GLY A 569 3.09 -7.61 14.63
N PRO A 570 4.06 -6.73 14.94
CA PRO A 570 5.27 -7.07 15.69
C PRO A 570 5.09 -7.18 17.22
N ASP A 571 3.89 -7.02 17.73
CA ASP A 571 3.55 -7.05 19.15
C ASP A 571 2.94 -8.39 19.61
N VAL A 572 3.03 -9.43 18.78
CA VAL A 572 2.57 -10.77 19.13
C VAL A 572 3.46 -11.43 20.17
N ASP A 573 2.83 -12.06 21.16
CA ASP A 573 3.54 -12.82 22.17
C ASP A 573 4.23 -14.04 21.57
N SER A 574 5.50 -14.23 21.95
CA SER A 574 6.28 -15.44 21.66
C SER A 574 6.50 -16.26 22.93
N PRO A 575 6.31 -17.59 22.88
CA PRO A 575 6.61 -18.50 23.98
C PRO A 575 8.12 -18.68 24.21
N LEU A 576 8.96 -18.31 23.24
CA LEU A 576 10.41 -18.31 23.43
C LEU A 576 10.77 -17.17 24.38
N ARG A 577 11.27 -17.49 25.57
CA ARG A 577 11.56 -16.52 26.64
C ARG A 577 12.43 -15.35 26.15
N GLU A 578 13.44 -15.65 25.33
CA GLU A 578 14.36 -14.68 24.74
C GLU A 578 13.65 -13.67 23.82
N LEU A 579 12.55 -14.07 23.18
CA LEU A 579 11.74 -13.22 22.30
C LEU A 579 10.55 -12.59 23.03
N GLY A 580 9.88 -13.35 23.90
CA GLY A 580 8.64 -12.94 24.59
C GLY A 580 8.82 -11.71 25.48
N GLN A 581 10.02 -11.48 26.01
CA GLN A 581 10.35 -10.25 26.73
C GLN A 581 10.24 -8.97 25.88
N TYR A 582 10.19 -9.09 24.55
CA TYR A 582 10.09 -7.97 23.61
C TYR A 582 8.68 -7.74 23.08
N ALA A 583 7.67 -8.52 23.50
CA ALA A 583 6.29 -8.29 23.08
C ALA A 583 5.82 -6.85 23.39
N GLY A 584 6.12 -6.35 24.60
CA GLY A 584 5.85 -4.96 25.00
C GLY A 584 6.71 -3.89 24.28
N ALA A 585 7.76 -4.29 23.56
CA ALA A 585 8.49 -3.36 22.70
C ALA A 585 7.69 -3.04 21.42
N GLY A 586 6.87 -3.98 20.95
CA GLY A 586 6.09 -3.85 19.73
C GLY A 586 6.97 -3.59 18.51
N ASP A 587 6.59 -2.59 17.71
CA ASP A 587 7.30 -2.14 16.51
C ASP A 587 8.65 -1.47 16.80
N ARG A 588 8.92 -1.07 18.04
CA ARG A 588 10.23 -0.55 18.47
C ARG A 588 11.34 -1.61 18.46
N LYS A 589 11.01 -2.89 18.25
CA LYS A 589 12.00 -3.96 18.06
C LYS A 589 12.57 -4.04 16.64
N LEU A 590 11.95 -3.34 15.69
CA LEU A 590 12.35 -3.31 14.28
C LEU A 590 13.30 -2.13 14.01
N PHE A 591 14.36 -2.35 13.24
CA PHE A 591 15.22 -1.25 12.79
C PHE A 591 14.49 -0.35 11.80
N GLY A 592 13.59 -0.90 10.99
CA GLY A 592 12.82 -0.16 10.02
C GLY A 592 11.82 0.83 10.61
N THR A 593 11.61 0.89 11.94
CA THR A 593 10.87 2.00 12.57
C THR A 593 11.76 3.20 12.90
N LYS A 594 13.08 3.03 12.86
CA LYS A 594 14.06 4.07 13.17
C LYS A 594 14.26 5.01 11.99
N VAL A 595 14.71 6.23 12.29
CA VAL A 595 15.11 7.23 11.29
C VAL A 595 13.98 7.49 10.28
N GLY A 596 12.76 7.71 10.77
CA GLY A 596 11.60 8.02 9.91
C GLY A 596 11.26 6.91 8.91
N HIS A 597 11.36 5.66 9.33
CA HIS A 597 11.14 4.45 8.54
C HIS A 597 12.24 4.04 7.54
N PHE A 598 13.46 4.58 7.65
CA PHE A 598 14.61 4.21 6.81
C PHE A 598 15.65 3.33 7.52
N GLY A 599 15.49 3.07 8.82
CA GLY A 599 16.53 2.46 9.64
C GLY A 599 17.00 1.07 9.17
N ALA A 600 16.14 0.26 8.54
CA ALA A 600 16.59 -1.03 8.02
C ALA A 600 17.56 -0.87 6.84
N PHE A 601 17.46 0.20 6.04
CA PHE A 601 18.40 0.43 4.94
C PHE A 601 19.80 0.88 5.39
N ALA A 602 19.97 1.26 6.65
CA ALA A 602 21.26 1.69 7.18
C ALA A 602 22.32 0.57 7.20
N ALA A 603 21.94 -0.70 7.39
CA ALA A 603 22.92 -1.78 7.42
C ALA A 603 22.31 -3.10 6.99
N GLU A 604 23.13 -3.95 6.37
CA GLU A 604 22.73 -5.32 6.04
C GLU A 604 22.23 -6.08 7.28
N GLY A 605 22.95 -5.96 8.42
CA GLY A 605 22.53 -6.57 9.68
C GLY A 605 21.19 -6.05 10.22
N ALA A 606 20.78 -4.83 9.87
CA ALA A 606 19.47 -4.29 10.23
C ALA A 606 18.36 -4.91 9.35
N ARG A 607 18.61 -5.10 8.05
CA ARG A 607 17.69 -5.80 7.15
C ARG A 607 17.54 -7.28 7.52
N GLN A 608 18.65 -7.95 7.84
CA GLN A 608 18.63 -9.33 8.33
C GLN A 608 17.78 -9.48 9.61
N HIS A 609 17.91 -8.51 10.51
CA HIS A 609 17.14 -8.48 11.76
C HIS A 609 15.65 -8.31 11.50
N ASP A 610 15.25 -7.33 10.68
CA ASP A 610 13.83 -7.08 10.36
C ASP A 610 13.21 -8.24 9.56
N TRP A 611 13.95 -8.84 8.62
CA TRP A 611 13.55 -10.03 7.88
C TRP A 611 13.25 -11.20 8.82
N LEU A 612 14.17 -11.50 9.75
CA LEU A 612 14.01 -12.60 10.69
C LEU A 612 12.86 -12.34 11.66
N TRP A 613 12.69 -11.12 12.17
CA TRP A 613 11.52 -10.77 12.97
C TRP A 613 10.21 -10.93 12.20
N GLY A 614 10.17 -10.53 10.93
CA GLY A 614 9.01 -10.75 10.05
C GLY A 614 8.59 -12.21 10.00
N ARG A 615 9.56 -13.11 9.80
CA ARG A 615 9.32 -14.56 9.81
C ARG A 615 8.83 -15.07 11.17
N LEU A 616 9.43 -14.62 12.27
CA LEU A 616 9.09 -15.09 13.62
C LEU A 616 7.74 -14.56 14.11
N ASP A 617 7.40 -13.32 13.78
CA ASP A 617 6.11 -12.72 14.10
C ASP A 617 5.00 -13.38 13.27
N ALA A 618 5.24 -13.62 11.98
CA ALA A 618 4.33 -14.40 11.14
C ALA A 618 4.14 -15.81 11.70
N ALA A 619 5.22 -16.49 12.12
CA ALA A 619 5.12 -17.80 12.72
C ALA A 619 4.16 -17.84 13.91
N ALA A 620 4.27 -16.84 14.79
CA ALA A 620 3.43 -16.71 15.98
C ALA A 620 1.96 -16.44 15.65
N HIS A 621 1.67 -15.56 14.69
CA HIS A 621 0.30 -15.27 14.24
C HIS A 621 -0.31 -16.44 13.49
N LEU A 622 0.36 -16.92 12.45
CA LEU A 622 -0.16 -17.93 11.53
C LEU A 622 -0.39 -19.27 12.24
N THR A 623 0.45 -19.65 13.21
CA THR A 623 0.23 -20.87 14.00
C THR A 623 -1.04 -20.78 14.83
N ARG A 624 -1.28 -19.66 15.52
CA ARG A 624 -2.54 -19.41 16.26
C ARG A 624 -3.75 -19.44 15.34
N LEU A 625 -3.58 -18.88 14.16
CA LEU A 625 -4.63 -18.74 13.17
C LEU A 625 -5.04 -20.11 12.58
N VAL A 626 -4.07 -20.99 12.30
CA VAL A 626 -4.30 -22.38 11.84
C VAL A 626 -4.89 -23.27 12.93
N LEU A 627 -4.40 -23.15 14.17
CA LEU A 627 -4.81 -24.04 15.27
C LEU A 627 -6.05 -23.57 16.05
N GLY A 628 -6.43 -22.30 15.94
CA GLY A 628 -7.53 -21.71 16.71
C GLY A 628 -7.27 -21.77 18.22
N ASP A 629 -8.28 -22.17 18.99
CA ASP A 629 -8.27 -22.19 20.46
C ASP A 629 -7.67 -23.45 21.08
N ARG A 630 -6.83 -24.18 20.33
CA ARG A 630 -6.20 -25.41 20.83
C ARG A 630 -5.30 -25.13 22.05
N PRO A 631 -5.30 -26.01 23.08
CA PRO A 631 -4.52 -25.78 24.30
C PRO A 631 -3.00 -25.90 24.09
N ASP A 632 -2.55 -26.55 23.01
CA ASP A 632 -1.15 -26.74 22.69
C ASP A 632 -0.53 -25.66 21.78
N VAL A 633 -1.30 -24.63 21.43
CA VAL A 633 -0.89 -23.55 20.50
C VAL A 633 0.44 -22.91 20.88
N ALA A 634 0.67 -22.62 22.17
CA ALA A 634 1.93 -22.01 22.62
C ALA A 634 3.13 -22.92 22.35
N ARG A 635 3.00 -24.24 22.57
CA ARG A 635 4.08 -25.20 22.27
C ARG A 635 4.32 -25.32 20.77
N GLN A 636 3.27 -25.26 19.96
CA GLN A 636 3.39 -25.30 18.50
C GLN A 636 4.04 -24.04 17.94
N VAL A 637 3.69 -22.86 18.46
CA VAL A 637 4.36 -21.59 18.10
C VAL A 637 5.87 -21.70 18.39
N GLU A 638 6.24 -22.22 19.57
CA GLU A 638 7.64 -22.41 19.95
C GLU A 638 8.37 -23.33 18.96
N SER A 639 7.76 -24.48 18.63
CA SER A 639 8.30 -25.46 17.69
C SER A 639 8.55 -24.85 16.31
N VAL A 640 7.55 -24.15 15.75
CA VAL A 640 7.64 -23.51 14.43
C VAL A 640 8.72 -22.42 14.43
N GLN A 641 8.78 -21.58 15.47
CA GLN A 641 9.81 -20.53 15.58
C GLN A 641 11.22 -21.11 15.70
N ARG A 642 11.42 -22.19 16.47
CA ARG A 642 12.71 -22.89 16.56
C ARG A 642 13.13 -23.50 15.22
N ALA A 643 12.19 -24.10 14.49
CA ALA A 643 12.46 -24.66 13.16
C ALA A 643 12.88 -23.58 12.15
N ILE A 644 12.23 -22.41 12.18
CA ILE A 644 12.61 -21.25 11.35
C ILE A 644 14.01 -20.76 11.70
N LEU A 645 14.34 -20.64 12.99
CA LEU A 645 15.68 -20.23 13.44
C LEU A 645 16.76 -21.22 13.02
N ALA A 646 16.48 -22.52 13.07
CA ALA A 646 17.41 -23.56 12.61
C ALA A 646 17.62 -23.47 11.09
N ASP A 647 16.55 -23.41 10.30
CA ASP A 647 16.61 -23.30 8.83
C ASP A 647 17.35 -22.03 8.37
N GLU A 648 17.10 -20.88 9.02
CA GLU A 648 17.84 -19.64 8.74
C GLU A 648 19.33 -19.75 9.12
N ALA A 649 19.64 -20.35 10.28
CA ALA A 649 21.01 -20.52 10.75
C ALA A 649 21.84 -21.42 9.83
N ASP A 650 21.24 -22.53 9.38
CA ASP A 650 21.89 -23.51 8.51
C ASP A 650 22.15 -22.95 7.12
N ARG A 651 21.18 -22.22 6.55
CA ARG A 651 21.32 -21.67 5.19
C ARG A 651 22.23 -20.44 5.12
N PHE A 652 22.19 -19.56 6.11
CA PHE A 652 22.77 -18.21 5.97
C PHE A 652 23.76 -17.81 7.05
N TYR A 653 23.88 -18.59 8.14
CA TYR A 653 24.80 -18.28 9.24
C TYR A 653 25.82 -19.40 9.48
N GLN A 654 26.29 -20.07 8.42
CA GLN A 654 27.35 -21.08 8.50
C GLN A 654 27.06 -22.21 9.51
N GLY A 655 25.78 -22.54 9.72
CA GLY A 655 25.40 -23.57 10.70
C GLY A 655 25.64 -23.16 12.15
N LEU A 656 25.60 -21.86 12.48
CA LEU A 656 25.74 -21.33 13.86
C LEU A 656 24.79 -22.02 14.88
N GLY A 657 23.72 -22.66 14.39
CA GLY A 657 22.65 -23.25 15.16
C GLY A 657 21.60 -22.22 15.59
N GLY A 658 20.33 -22.64 15.63
CA GLY A 658 19.20 -21.75 15.91
C GLY A 658 19.28 -21.03 17.27
N ALA A 659 19.84 -21.68 18.30
CA ALA A 659 20.00 -21.09 19.64
C ALA A 659 21.02 -19.93 19.67
N ALA A 660 22.12 -20.05 18.90
CA ALA A 660 23.10 -18.97 18.78
C ALA A 660 22.53 -17.80 17.97
N LEU A 661 21.76 -18.08 16.91
CA LEU A 661 21.07 -17.06 16.13
C LEU A 661 20.04 -16.30 16.99
N LEU A 662 19.30 -17.01 17.83
CA LEU A 662 18.37 -16.41 18.80
C LEU A 662 19.08 -15.46 19.77
N THR A 663 20.23 -15.88 20.30
CA THR A 663 21.05 -15.05 21.19
C THR A 663 21.55 -13.79 20.46
N ARG A 664 21.97 -13.92 19.20
CA ARG A 664 22.39 -12.80 18.35
C ARG A 664 21.24 -11.82 18.09
N LEU A 665 20.04 -12.33 17.85
CA LEU A 665 18.83 -11.51 17.66
C LEU A 665 18.48 -10.72 18.92
N ALA A 666 18.50 -11.38 20.08
CA ALA A 666 18.27 -10.73 21.38
C ALA A 666 19.32 -9.63 21.67
N ALA A 667 20.60 -9.89 21.37
CA ALA A 667 21.68 -8.91 21.53
C ALA A 667 21.53 -7.71 20.57
N ALA A 668 20.97 -7.91 19.37
CA ALA A 668 20.71 -6.82 18.43
C ALA A 668 19.63 -5.86 18.94
N HIS A 669 18.69 -6.32 19.77
CA HIS A 669 17.60 -5.48 20.30
C HIS A 669 18.10 -4.30 21.14
N GLN A 670 19.19 -4.45 21.90
CA GLN A 670 19.80 -3.34 22.65
C GLN A 670 20.19 -2.16 21.74
N ARG A 671 20.56 -2.44 20.49
CA ARG A 671 20.90 -1.40 19.49
C ARG A 671 19.65 -0.74 18.91
N VAL A 672 18.57 -1.49 18.73
CA VAL A 672 17.28 -0.93 18.28
C VAL A 672 16.66 -0.07 19.37
N ALA A 673 16.77 -0.45 20.64
CA ALA A 673 16.22 0.33 21.76
C ALA A 673 16.92 1.69 21.99
N GLY A 674 18.07 1.95 21.35
CA GLY A 674 18.84 3.20 21.48
C GLY A 674 18.26 4.42 20.76
N ASP A 675 18.90 5.58 20.98
CA ASP A 675 18.58 6.87 20.34
C ASP A 675 18.92 6.83 18.83
N ASP A 676 17.97 7.25 17.98
CA ASP A 676 18.13 7.39 16.54
C ASP A 676 19.39 8.18 16.17
N ARG A 677 19.75 9.21 16.96
CA ARG A 677 20.97 10.00 16.72
C ARG A 677 22.24 9.18 16.89
N GLU A 678 22.25 8.25 17.83
CA GLU A 678 23.39 7.36 18.06
C GLU A 678 23.49 6.32 16.95
N LEU A 679 22.35 5.75 16.53
CA LEU A 679 22.27 4.81 15.42
C LEU A 679 22.79 5.45 14.13
N VAL A 680 22.32 6.65 13.78
CA VAL A 680 22.82 7.40 12.61
C VAL A 680 24.31 7.72 12.74
N ARG A 681 24.80 8.13 13.93
CA ARG A 681 26.24 8.40 14.12
C ARG A 681 27.08 7.14 13.98
N SER A 682 26.64 6.00 14.51
CA SER A 682 27.34 4.72 14.39
C SER A 682 27.41 4.28 12.93
N PHE A 683 26.30 4.41 12.18
CA PHE A 683 26.25 4.13 10.76
C PHE A 683 27.21 5.04 9.99
N LEU A 684 27.13 6.36 10.16
CA LEU A 684 28.02 7.33 9.50
C LEU A 684 29.51 7.15 9.84
N ARG A 685 29.83 6.46 10.93
CA ARG A 685 31.22 6.10 11.28
C ARG A 685 31.69 4.81 10.62
N SER A 686 30.78 3.94 10.20
CA SER A 686 31.12 2.72 9.44
C SER A 686 31.63 3.08 8.05
N ASP A 687 32.42 2.19 7.45
CA ASP A 687 32.96 2.43 6.09
C ASP A 687 31.83 2.52 5.05
N LEU A 688 30.81 1.67 5.20
CA LEU A 688 29.58 1.74 4.40
C LEU A 688 28.90 3.11 4.55
N GLY A 689 28.64 3.56 5.77
CA GLY A 689 27.93 4.83 5.99
C GLY A 689 28.72 6.07 5.61
N ARG A 690 30.06 6.08 5.70
CA ARG A 690 30.87 7.16 5.11
C ARG A 690 30.72 7.20 3.60
N THR A 691 30.73 6.03 2.98
CA THR A 691 30.58 5.86 1.53
C THR A 691 29.19 6.32 1.07
N THR A 692 28.13 5.82 1.70
CA THR A 692 26.74 6.26 1.48
C THR A 692 26.55 7.76 1.71
N ALA A 693 27.21 8.36 2.71
CA ALA A 693 27.10 9.80 2.96
C ALA A 693 27.72 10.63 1.83
N VAL A 694 28.90 10.23 1.33
CA VAL A 694 29.56 10.88 0.18
C VAL A 694 28.71 10.75 -1.09
N GLN A 695 28.17 9.56 -1.31
CA GLN A 695 27.29 9.21 -2.41
C GLN A 695 26.01 10.06 -2.41
N LEU A 696 25.29 10.06 -1.29
CA LEU A 696 24.07 10.85 -1.11
C LEU A 696 24.33 12.33 -1.38
N ALA A 697 25.41 12.91 -0.84
CA ALA A 697 25.75 14.30 -1.10
C ALA A 697 26.09 14.56 -2.57
N THR A 698 26.68 13.57 -3.26
CA THR A 698 26.98 13.65 -4.70
C THR A 698 25.70 13.70 -5.52
N VAL A 699 24.76 12.77 -5.26
CA VAL A 699 23.45 12.75 -5.96
C VAL A 699 22.64 14.01 -5.66
N VAL A 700 22.57 14.44 -4.39
CA VAL A 700 21.87 15.70 -4.03
C VAL A 700 22.51 16.90 -4.73
N THR A 701 23.85 16.95 -4.81
CA THR A 701 24.54 18.02 -5.54
C THR A 701 24.17 17.99 -7.02
N LYS A 702 24.18 16.81 -7.65
CA LYS A 702 23.73 16.65 -9.05
C LYS A 702 22.27 17.09 -9.20
N LEU A 703 21.36 16.66 -8.34
CA LEU A 703 19.94 17.04 -8.39
C LEU A 703 19.75 18.56 -8.29
N LEU A 704 20.46 19.25 -7.40
CA LEU A 704 20.37 20.71 -7.25
C LEU A 704 20.98 21.50 -8.42
N THR A 705 21.97 20.92 -9.10
CA THR A 705 22.76 21.60 -10.14
C THR A 705 22.32 21.23 -11.57
N HIS A 706 21.79 20.03 -11.74
CA HIS A 706 21.43 19.39 -13.02
C HIS A 706 19.98 18.89 -13.06
N GLY A 707 19.34 18.70 -11.90
CA GLY A 707 17.97 18.19 -11.81
C GLY A 707 16.96 19.17 -12.37
N ARG A 708 15.93 18.61 -13.03
CA ARG A 708 14.79 19.33 -13.60
C ARG A 708 13.63 19.24 -12.61
N LEU A 709 13.13 20.37 -12.12
CA LEU A 709 11.91 20.43 -11.30
C LEU A 709 10.66 20.80 -12.12
N ASP A 710 10.82 21.07 -13.41
CA ASP A 710 9.71 21.40 -14.31
C ASP A 710 9.01 20.12 -14.76
N ALA A 711 7.68 20.12 -14.63
CA ALA A 711 6.79 18.97 -14.82
C ALA A 711 7.06 18.20 -16.12
N CYS A 712 7.01 16.87 -16.02
CA CYS A 712 7.19 15.93 -17.11
C CYS A 712 6.10 16.09 -18.19
N ASP A 713 6.34 16.95 -19.19
CA ASP A 713 5.62 16.91 -20.46
C ASP A 713 6.48 16.18 -21.51
N PRO A 714 6.11 14.96 -21.94
CA PRO A 714 6.83 14.20 -22.95
C PRO A 714 6.74 14.80 -24.36
N ALA A 715 5.85 15.78 -24.61
CA ALA A 715 5.67 16.45 -25.90
C ALA A 715 6.44 17.78 -26.00
N ALA A 716 7.06 18.26 -24.92
CA ALA A 716 7.79 19.53 -24.94
C ALA A 716 9.09 19.41 -25.76
N PRO A 717 9.32 20.28 -26.77
CA PRO A 717 10.59 20.32 -27.49
C PRO A 717 11.72 20.62 -26.51
N SER A 718 12.77 19.79 -26.54
CA SER A 718 13.90 19.84 -25.61
C SER A 718 14.39 21.28 -25.32
N PRO A 719 14.30 21.80 -24.08
CA PRO A 719 14.98 23.04 -23.74
C PRO A 719 16.43 22.71 -23.40
N ARG A 720 17.33 23.08 -24.32
CA ARG A 720 18.78 23.07 -24.14
C ARG A 720 19.21 24.36 -23.42
N MET A 721 19.20 24.45 -22.09
CA MET A 721 20.16 25.28 -21.30
C MET A 721 19.90 25.26 -19.79
N ARG A 722 20.96 25.00 -19.00
CA ARG A 722 20.99 25.21 -17.54
C ARG A 722 20.82 26.69 -17.20
N SER A 723 20.07 27.00 -16.14
CA SER A 723 19.95 28.38 -15.65
C SER A 723 21.33 28.93 -15.22
N GLY A 724 21.49 30.26 -15.24
CA GLY A 724 22.73 30.91 -14.76
C GLY A 724 23.01 30.57 -13.30
N ALA A 725 21.96 30.52 -12.46
CA ALA A 725 22.05 30.19 -11.05
C ALA A 725 22.54 28.75 -10.79
N GLN A 726 22.05 27.77 -11.57
CA GLN A 726 22.50 26.38 -11.49
C GLN A 726 24.00 26.24 -11.81
N ARG A 727 24.49 26.93 -12.84
CA ARG A 727 25.92 26.93 -13.20
C ARG A 727 26.80 27.56 -12.12
N THR A 728 26.32 28.61 -11.46
CA THR A 728 27.03 29.22 -10.33
C THR A 728 27.02 28.30 -9.10
N LEU A 729 25.89 27.67 -8.78
CA LEU A 729 25.78 26.71 -7.68
C LEU A 729 26.69 25.48 -7.89
N GLU A 730 26.73 24.97 -9.13
CA GLU A 730 27.62 23.87 -9.52
C GLU A 730 29.09 24.23 -9.30
N ALA A 731 29.50 25.43 -9.73
CA ALA A 731 30.85 25.93 -9.49
C ALA A 731 31.21 25.99 -8.00
N MET A 732 30.24 26.32 -7.14
CA MET A 732 30.39 26.46 -5.68
C MET A 732 30.44 25.13 -4.92
N VAL A 733 29.79 24.07 -5.41
CA VAL A 733 29.59 22.82 -4.65
C VAL A 733 30.34 21.62 -5.27
N ALA A 734 30.49 21.57 -6.59
CA ALA A 734 31.05 20.41 -7.30
C ALA A 734 32.50 20.09 -6.91
N VAL A 735 32.81 18.79 -6.75
CA VAL A 735 34.16 18.30 -6.42
C VAL A 735 35.14 18.63 -7.56
N ALA A 736 34.85 18.14 -8.76
CA ALA A 736 35.58 18.43 -9.99
C ALA A 736 35.30 19.86 -10.48
N GLU A 737 36.19 20.41 -11.32
CA GLU A 737 35.96 21.71 -11.96
C GLU A 737 35.03 21.54 -13.16
N PRO A 738 33.87 22.22 -13.18
CA PRO A 738 32.98 22.18 -14.34
C PRO A 738 33.63 22.81 -15.58
N GLU A 739 33.32 22.27 -16.76
CA GLU A 739 33.82 22.82 -18.02
C GLU A 739 33.14 24.15 -18.37
N GLY A 740 33.86 25.07 -19.03
CA GLY A 740 33.27 26.31 -19.55
C GLY A 740 32.87 27.37 -18.50
N LEU A 741 33.56 27.43 -17.36
CA LEU A 741 33.28 28.43 -16.31
C LEU A 741 33.51 29.87 -16.79
N THR A 742 32.49 30.72 -16.62
CA THR A 742 32.60 32.17 -16.76
C THR A 742 33.49 32.76 -15.65
N LEU A 743 33.99 33.98 -15.85
CA LEU A 743 34.84 34.68 -14.87
C LEU A 743 34.18 34.76 -13.48
N GLY A 744 32.88 35.08 -13.43
CA GLY A 744 32.10 35.13 -12.18
C GLY A 744 31.92 33.78 -11.49
N ASN A 745 31.85 32.68 -12.25
CA ASN A 745 31.76 31.34 -11.67
C ASN A 745 33.12 30.84 -11.16
N ARG A 746 34.23 31.26 -11.79
CA ARG A 746 35.59 30.99 -11.29
C ARG A 746 35.83 31.69 -9.94
N THR A 747 35.40 32.94 -9.79
CA THR A 747 35.53 33.67 -8.52
C THR A 747 34.64 33.05 -7.43
N ALA A 748 33.40 32.69 -7.75
CA ALA A 748 32.50 31.98 -6.84
C ALA A 748 33.09 30.63 -6.35
N ARG A 749 33.68 29.84 -7.25
CA ARG A 749 34.35 28.58 -6.92
C ARG A 749 35.58 28.78 -6.04
N TRP A 750 36.36 29.83 -6.30
CA TRP A 750 37.53 30.16 -5.49
C TRP A 750 37.15 30.56 -4.07
N LEU A 751 36.16 31.45 -3.91
CA LEU A 751 35.64 31.91 -2.61
C LEU A 751 35.08 30.75 -1.77
N THR A 752 34.38 29.82 -2.40
CA THR A 752 33.79 28.64 -1.73
C THR A 752 34.79 27.51 -1.51
N GLY A 753 35.99 27.55 -2.10
CA GLY A 753 37.01 26.50 -2.03
C GLY A 753 37.32 25.98 -0.61
N PRO A 754 37.53 26.84 0.41
CA PRO A 754 37.77 26.40 1.79
C PRO A 754 36.59 25.68 2.43
N LEU A 755 35.36 26.16 2.17
CA LEU A 755 34.12 25.57 2.67
C LEU A 755 33.80 24.26 1.96
N ARG A 756 33.83 24.26 0.62
CA ARG A 756 33.67 23.09 -0.25
C ARG A 756 34.67 21.99 0.08
N GLY A 757 35.95 22.34 0.20
CA GLY A 757 36.99 21.38 0.58
C GLY A 757 36.85 20.87 2.02
N ALA A 758 36.27 21.63 2.93
CA ALA A 758 35.96 21.17 4.29
C ALA A 758 34.72 20.28 4.34
N PHE A 759 33.72 20.57 3.50
CA PHE A 759 32.51 19.78 3.31
C PHE A 759 32.87 18.36 2.85
N TRP A 760 33.50 18.23 1.67
CA TRP A 760 33.81 16.94 1.07
C TRP A 760 34.82 16.12 1.89
N ARG A 761 35.85 16.76 2.48
CA ARG A 761 36.79 16.07 3.39
C ARG A 761 36.16 15.71 4.74
N GLY A 762 35.15 16.47 5.18
CA GLY A 762 34.38 16.15 6.38
C GLY A 762 33.58 14.89 6.15
N LEU A 763 32.85 14.85 5.04
CA LEU A 763 32.00 13.75 4.63
C LEU A 763 32.77 12.44 4.41
N SER A 764 33.94 12.49 3.76
CA SER A 764 34.73 11.28 3.52
C SER A 764 35.48 10.74 4.75
N LYS A 765 35.86 11.60 5.70
CA LYS A 765 36.62 11.19 6.89
C LYS A 765 35.74 10.87 8.10
N ASP A 766 34.82 11.78 8.42
CA ASP A 766 33.91 11.63 9.56
C ASP A 766 32.69 12.57 9.39
N PRO A 767 31.60 12.07 8.77
CA PRO A 767 30.38 12.84 8.57
C PRO A 767 29.79 13.41 9.86
N THR A 768 29.99 12.74 11.01
CA THR A 768 29.39 13.16 12.29
C THR A 768 29.95 14.49 12.81
N THR A 769 31.15 14.88 12.37
CA THR A 769 31.79 16.15 12.73
C THR A 769 31.63 17.25 11.67
N LEU A 770 30.90 16.97 10.58
CA LEU A 770 30.74 17.85 9.42
C LEU A 770 30.22 19.23 9.80
N ALA A 771 29.11 19.30 10.54
CA ALA A 771 28.50 20.57 10.96
C ALA A 771 29.47 21.43 11.79
N ARG A 772 30.22 20.81 12.70
CA ARG A 772 31.23 21.50 13.53
C ARG A 772 32.36 22.04 12.65
N ARG A 773 32.89 21.23 11.73
CA ARG A 773 33.98 21.63 10.81
C ARG A 773 33.56 22.74 9.85
N LEU A 774 32.34 22.67 9.30
CA LEU A 774 31.76 23.70 8.45
C LEU A 774 31.60 25.01 9.22
N ARG A 775 31.01 24.97 10.42
CA ARG A 775 30.86 26.15 11.28
C ARG A 775 32.19 26.81 11.58
N THR A 776 33.21 26.04 11.98
CA THR A 776 34.55 26.58 12.24
C THR A 776 35.15 27.23 10.98
N ARG A 777 34.97 26.62 9.80
CA ARG A 777 35.49 27.16 8.54
C ARG A 777 34.73 28.42 8.08
N LEU A 778 33.42 28.46 8.28
CA LEU A 778 32.59 29.63 8.01
C LEU A 778 32.98 30.81 8.89
N ILE A 779 33.16 30.57 10.19
CA ILE A 779 33.63 31.59 11.13
C ILE A 779 34.99 32.13 10.70
N MET A 780 35.95 31.26 10.36
CA MET A 780 37.27 31.69 9.89
C MET A 780 37.19 32.50 8.59
N MET A 781 36.29 32.13 7.67
CA MET A 781 36.07 32.87 6.43
C MET A 781 35.45 34.26 6.68
N LEU A 782 34.46 34.35 7.57
CA LEU A 782 33.84 35.63 7.96
C LEU A 782 34.83 36.56 8.65
N VAL A 783 35.68 36.01 9.54
CA VAL A 783 36.76 36.77 10.20
C VAL A 783 37.76 37.28 9.17
N PHE A 784 38.15 36.44 8.20
CA PHE A 784 39.05 36.86 7.11
C PHE A 784 38.42 37.94 6.22
N ALA A 785 37.14 37.80 5.88
CA ALA A 785 36.41 38.78 5.08
C ALA A 785 36.30 40.14 5.80
N ALA A 786 35.96 40.13 7.09
CA ALA A 786 35.94 41.34 7.91
C ALA A 786 37.31 42.04 7.93
N PHE A 787 38.38 41.26 8.00
CA PHE A 787 39.74 41.76 8.00
C PHE A 787 40.19 42.34 6.65
N LEU A 788 39.73 41.74 5.54
CA LEU A 788 39.93 42.28 4.19
C LEU A 788 39.20 43.62 4.01
N VAL A 789 37.97 43.74 4.51
CA VAL A 789 37.21 45.01 4.51
C VAL A 789 37.95 46.09 5.29
N VAL A 790 38.49 45.75 6.46
CA VAL A 790 39.33 46.70 7.24
C VAL A 790 40.58 47.10 6.46
N ALA A 791 41.28 46.16 5.83
CA ALA A 791 42.48 46.45 5.03
C ALA A 791 42.18 47.36 3.83
N VAL A 792 41.08 47.12 3.11
CA VAL A 792 40.63 47.95 1.99
C VAL A 792 40.16 49.32 2.48
N GLY A 793 39.48 49.39 3.62
CA GLY A 793 39.11 50.65 4.27
C GLY A 793 40.35 51.47 4.66
N CYS A 794 41.36 50.85 5.27
CA CYS A 794 42.64 51.49 5.58
C CYS A 794 43.36 51.97 4.32
N LEU A 795 43.33 51.20 3.23
CA LEU A 795 43.89 51.60 1.94
C LEU A 795 43.14 52.78 1.34
N GLY A 796 41.80 52.79 1.39
CA GLY A 796 40.97 53.90 0.95
C GLY A 796 41.23 55.18 1.75
N VAL A 797 41.34 55.08 3.08
CA VAL A 797 41.74 56.20 3.95
C VAL A 797 43.14 56.69 3.62
N ALA A 798 44.10 55.80 3.35
CA ALA A 798 45.45 56.16 2.94
C ALA A 798 45.45 56.90 1.59
N VAL A 799 44.65 56.46 0.61
CA VAL A 799 44.50 57.13 -0.69
C VAL A 799 43.85 58.51 -0.52
N VAL A 800 42.79 58.64 0.28
CA VAL A 800 42.15 59.93 0.54
C VAL A 800 43.11 60.89 1.28
N ALA A 801 43.89 60.38 2.24
CA ALA A 801 44.92 61.15 2.93
C ALA A 801 46.05 61.59 2.00
N LEU A 802 46.41 60.77 1.01
CA LEU A 802 47.37 61.12 -0.05
C LEU A 802 46.86 62.23 -0.99
N PHE A 803 45.54 62.34 -1.20
CA PHE A 803 44.94 63.40 -2.02
C PHE A 803 44.62 64.70 -1.24
N ALA A 804 44.47 64.64 0.08
CA ALA A 804 44.04 65.77 0.91
C ALA A 804 45.20 66.55 1.57
N SER A 805 46.44 66.06 1.54
CA SER A 805 47.57 66.67 2.26
C SER A 805 48.56 67.37 1.31
N SER A 806 49.11 68.52 1.72
CA SER A 806 49.99 69.36 0.88
C SER A 806 51.50 69.18 1.15
N GLY A 807 51.90 68.16 1.94
CA GLY A 807 53.28 67.97 2.36
C GLY A 807 53.88 66.60 1.99
N GLU A 808 54.97 66.59 1.21
CA GLU A 808 55.64 65.37 0.72
C GLU A 808 56.07 64.38 1.82
N VAL A 809 56.43 64.86 3.01
CA VAL A 809 56.89 63.99 4.12
C VAL A 809 55.72 63.28 4.83
N ALA A 810 54.53 63.89 4.84
CA ALA A 810 53.32 63.30 5.42
C ALA A 810 52.75 62.16 4.54
N HIS A 811 52.91 62.27 3.22
CA HIS A 811 52.48 61.26 2.26
C HIS A 811 53.16 59.90 2.47
N TRP A 812 54.49 59.89 2.62
CA TRP A 812 55.24 58.65 2.78
C TRP A 812 55.08 58.02 4.17
N THR A 813 54.82 58.83 5.21
CA THR A 813 54.55 58.33 6.57
C THR A 813 53.17 57.71 6.67
N VAL A 814 52.11 58.34 6.16
CA VAL A 814 50.76 57.75 6.16
C VAL A 814 50.70 56.49 5.28
N PHE A 815 51.34 56.51 4.12
CA PHE A 815 51.46 55.33 3.25
C PHE A 815 52.26 54.20 3.92
N GLY A 816 53.38 54.53 4.58
CA GLY A 816 54.19 53.58 5.34
C GLY A 816 53.46 52.95 6.52
N VAL A 817 52.68 53.72 7.28
CA VAL A 817 51.85 53.20 8.38
C VAL A 817 50.71 52.33 7.85
N ALA A 818 50.03 52.74 6.78
CA ALA A 818 49.00 51.92 6.15
C ALA A 818 49.57 50.60 5.61
N LEU A 819 50.75 50.62 4.98
CA LEU A 819 51.43 49.43 4.49
C LEU A 819 51.91 48.52 5.64
N ALA A 820 52.41 49.10 6.74
CA ALA A 820 52.81 48.36 7.93
C ALA A 820 51.60 47.72 8.64
N VAL A 821 50.46 48.41 8.71
CA VAL A 821 49.19 47.87 9.22
C VAL A 821 48.71 46.74 8.31
N ILE A 822 48.71 46.91 6.98
CA ILE A 822 48.36 45.85 6.02
C ILE A 822 49.31 44.66 6.11
N ALA A 823 50.61 44.87 6.27
CA ALA A 823 51.62 43.82 6.43
C ALA A 823 51.48 43.06 7.76
N ALA A 824 51.21 43.77 8.87
CA ALA A 824 50.93 43.16 10.17
C ALA A 824 49.62 42.36 10.13
N ILE A 825 48.62 42.88 9.44
CA ILE A 825 47.34 42.23 9.16
C ILE A 825 47.59 40.92 8.40
N LEU A 826 48.24 40.99 7.23
CA LEU A 826 48.57 39.81 6.42
C LEU A 826 49.46 38.80 7.16
N ALA A 827 50.40 39.24 8.00
CA ALA A 827 51.24 38.38 8.82
C ALA A 827 50.44 37.62 9.90
N VAL A 828 49.45 38.26 10.53
CA VAL A 828 48.55 37.60 11.50
C VAL A 828 47.61 36.61 10.81
N ALA A 829 47.14 36.93 9.60
CA ALA A 829 46.35 36.02 8.77
C ALA A 829 47.18 34.80 8.30
N ALA A 830 48.44 35.01 7.92
CA ALA A 830 49.37 33.96 7.48
C ALA A 830 49.85 33.04 8.63
N ARG A 831 50.04 33.59 9.84
CA ARG A 831 50.38 32.79 11.04
C ARG A 831 49.23 31.88 11.51
N LYS A 832 47.98 32.24 11.24
CA LYS A 832 46.81 31.42 11.59
C LYS A 832 46.42 30.41 10.49
N SER A 833 46.88 30.57 9.24
CA SER A 833 46.61 29.64 8.14
C SER A 833 47.59 28.45 8.04
N THR A 834 48.71 28.49 8.78
CA THR A 834 49.82 27.52 8.73
C THR A 834 49.76 26.39 9.76
N PHE A 835 48.66 26.18 10.48
CA PHE A 835 48.51 25.01 11.36
C PHE A 835 47.97 23.78 10.58
N ARG A 836 48.87 23.00 9.97
CA ARG A 836 48.64 21.60 9.56
C ARG A 836 49.96 20.80 9.54
N GLY A 837 50.05 19.79 10.41
CA GLY A 837 51.01 18.68 10.30
C GLY A 837 51.14 17.88 11.61
N PRO A 838 51.16 16.54 11.58
CA PRO A 838 50.96 15.66 12.76
C PRO A 838 52.21 15.52 13.63
N VAL A 839 52.01 15.19 14.91
CA VAL A 839 53.06 14.68 15.81
C VAL A 839 53.50 13.30 15.28
N PRO A 840 54.80 13.05 15.04
CA PRO A 840 55.27 11.73 14.64
C PRO A 840 55.19 10.75 15.82
N ARG A 841 54.70 9.53 15.55
CA ARG A 841 54.86 8.38 16.44
C ARG A 841 56.36 8.06 16.52
N THR A 842 56.91 8.05 17.72
CA THR A 842 58.20 7.43 18.00
C THR A 842 58.01 5.91 18.01
N GLU A 843 58.62 5.20 17.06
CA GLU A 843 58.88 3.77 17.17
C GLU A 843 59.92 3.51 18.27
N PRO A 844 59.86 2.38 18.98
CA PRO A 844 60.84 2.02 20.00
C PRO A 844 62.15 1.52 19.33
N GLU A 845 63.29 1.97 19.87
CA GLU A 845 64.63 1.54 19.47
C GLU A 845 64.86 0.02 19.69
N PRO A 846 65.72 -0.61 18.87
CA PRO A 846 66.17 -1.98 19.07
C PRO A 846 67.24 -2.06 20.17
N THR A 847 67.01 -2.93 21.16
CA THR A 847 67.99 -3.33 22.18
C THR A 847 69.24 -3.98 21.53
N PRO A 848 70.46 -3.59 21.93
CA PRO A 848 71.67 -4.28 21.50
C PRO A 848 71.86 -5.59 22.28
N ALA A 849 72.30 -6.62 21.56
CA ALA A 849 72.71 -7.90 22.11
C ALA A 849 73.90 -7.74 23.06
N ALA A 850 73.76 -8.22 24.30
CA ALA A 850 74.87 -8.48 25.22
C ALA A 850 75.11 -9.99 25.30
N ALA A 851 76.38 -10.36 25.21
CA ALA A 851 76.92 -11.71 25.30
C ALA A 851 76.61 -12.40 26.63
N GLY A 852 76.65 -13.74 26.61
CA GLY A 852 76.43 -14.65 27.75
C GLY A 852 77.45 -14.52 28.89
N PRO A 853 77.38 -15.40 29.91
CA PRO A 853 77.37 -16.87 29.76
C PRO A 853 76.09 -17.58 30.21
#